data_AF-A0A9D5MQ34-F1
#
_entry.id   AF-A0A9D5MQ34-F1
#
_cell.length_a   1.000
_cell.length_b   1.000
_cell.length_c   1.000
_cell.angle_alpha   90.00
_cell.angle_beta   90.00
_cell.angle_gamma   90.00
#
_symmetry.space_group_name_H-M   'P 1'
#
loop_
_entity.id
_entity.type
_entity.pdbx_description
1 polymer ?
#
loop_
_entity_poly.entity_id
_entity_poly.type
_entity_poly.pdbx_seq_one_letter_code
_entity_poly.pdbx_strand_id
1 'polypeptide(L)'
;MLSSVTKRDCVEKISAQTKEKINERIYNMKGKKLIVGVLTAVLVTALSGFIIFVIQNSRPAGQAEVQPVEPIAEYTFEMVNGSEIENTGSNSAIGTAQIIGAGNIAVDEERGNVFYSYGDDQNSSTVRKNYLQLDGNTFKNGITGEAFSVTMWMKFDAEQVDITGAYQWADIFVAYDSTNREKYPMTKLGVNLIGRMSNTEYDRNAYFDTSDMGNYLADSQWHHIAFTVSTERTKIYVDGKEVSGITFDGTRGRTVGNFFFRGKSEIDTVSIGGNSLWNDDPDMCAMYDDIRIYDVELSAEQISLATGYIANGVSFNEPAIAAGREVKFTIDTSLINKKDVVAYEWYVGDELVSTSSEAYTPTEENIENTLTLKVTMKDGSYTQCSAYYSVFPVLYLDSETSYAGVDSQYATVNFNLTGEDYSEEQLYNGAAEIKLRGNSTAGLAKRPFKVKLETKADLLGYGESKHWVLLANAIDVSLVRNKLLQGLAGDLGLDCMESELVNLVYNGQYYGVYELSEHVRVGTSRVDIFDWEELAEDIAKLIAKTLKAAGEISKEQYEAAKDALEDELVADFSWVDSETHEFTSDYLREICDTYIFKLTDYMDFENDVPAATGGVLLEMDFWYQIQQGKEPNVLTAYALPIYTNTPDAEAKFDSLVEYIDTYVQAMEYSLHTTDFVYDNHDIHYKVADKGWYDGTKRVGVTYRENEFDAAGYDGWHYTDFLDIDSAINNMLVCEISLNWDCMKNSFFMYKDIDGKMVFGPVWDFDWAWGNSMGQNTNAPQTWQTTNEWFANEQYYQTVQWNRLLIRDPYFVVKLYERYHDVRDEYIATILGDALYEMWEKNSLPGYANELRWGGAFSATAGQTYEEQLEYIQTFLMARIMWLDEQFSSIDALNASLGYYVTSDDIQFETCDTSGESGYTIVTAKIDNEAIKQVSFQVNGTNFYSAKVSDGVATVKVPDDALETDGSLNVVQARGMDAAGEYIANPEGTIEGNYTNAISNYCTFTK
;
A
#
# COMPACT_ATOMS: atom_id res chain seq x y z
N MET A 1 -48.95 -13.33 -11.84
CA MET A 1 -48.69 -14.75 -12.15
C MET A 1 -47.18 -14.93 -12.07
N LEU A 2 -46.70 -15.40 -10.92
CA LEU A 2 -45.29 -15.66 -10.63
C LEU A 2 -45.16 -17.17 -10.44
N SER A 3 -44.48 -17.86 -11.35
CA SER A 3 -43.68 -19.06 -11.08
C SER A 3 -43.00 -19.55 -12.36
N SER A 4 -41.77 -20.03 -12.20
CA SER A 4 -40.91 -20.75 -13.17
C SER A 4 -40.38 -19.95 -14.37
N VAL A 5 -39.31 -19.19 -14.13
CA VAL A 5 -38.17 -19.12 -15.07
C VAL A 5 -36.91 -19.30 -14.23
N THR A 6 -36.20 -20.41 -14.41
CA THR A 6 -34.95 -20.72 -13.72
C THR A 6 -33.76 -20.05 -14.42
N LYS A 7 -32.78 -19.60 -13.63
CA LYS A 7 -31.51 -18.89 -13.94
C LYS A 7 -30.66 -19.40 -15.13
N ARG A 8 -31.01 -20.52 -15.78
CA ARG A 8 -30.19 -21.17 -16.83
C ARG A 8 -30.49 -20.70 -18.26
N ASP A 9 -31.66 -20.10 -18.50
CA ASP A 9 -32.11 -19.76 -19.86
C ASP A 9 -31.64 -18.38 -20.37
N CYS A 10 -31.14 -17.50 -19.49
CA CYS A 10 -30.61 -16.19 -19.89
C CYS A 10 -29.14 -16.24 -20.35
N VAL A 11 -28.36 -17.20 -19.85
CA VAL A 11 -26.92 -17.31 -20.13
C VAL A 11 -26.65 -17.93 -21.51
N GLU A 12 -27.51 -18.83 -21.99
CA GLU A 12 -27.29 -19.47 -23.30
C GLU A 12 -27.62 -18.56 -24.50
N LYS A 13 -28.48 -17.54 -24.34
CA LYS A 13 -28.87 -16.65 -25.45
C LYS A 13 -27.88 -15.51 -25.75
N ILE A 14 -27.02 -15.14 -24.80
CA ILE A 14 -26.02 -14.09 -24.99
C ILE A 14 -24.73 -14.66 -25.62
N SER A 15 -24.46 -15.96 -25.46
CA SER A 15 -23.19 -16.57 -25.92
C SER A 15 -23.09 -16.84 -27.44
N ALA A 16 -24.19 -16.77 -28.20
CA ALA A 16 -24.19 -17.13 -29.62
C ALA A 16 -23.92 -15.94 -30.57
N GLN A 17 -24.35 -14.72 -30.20
CA GLN A 17 -24.17 -13.54 -31.07
C GLN A 17 -22.82 -12.83 -30.89
N THR A 18 -22.18 -12.98 -29.73
CA THR A 18 -20.88 -12.34 -29.44
C THR A 18 -19.70 -13.16 -29.98
N LYS A 19 -19.82 -14.50 -30.02
CA LYS A 19 -18.77 -15.39 -30.56
C LYS A 19 -18.55 -15.26 -32.08
N GLU A 20 -19.54 -14.80 -32.83
CA GLU A 20 -19.42 -14.65 -34.28
C GLU A 20 -18.73 -13.33 -34.68
N LYS A 21 -18.83 -12.26 -33.86
CA LYS A 21 -18.17 -10.97 -34.12
C LYS A 21 -16.71 -10.91 -33.68
N ILE A 22 -16.33 -11.64 -32.63
CA ILE A 22 -14.94 -11.70 -32.14
C ILE A 22 -14.04 -12.49 -33.11
N ASN A 23 -14.57 -13.55 -33.71
CA ASN A 23 -13.81 -14.37 -34.68
C ASN A 23 -13.56 -13.65 -36.02
N GLU A 24 -14.39 -12.69 -36.44
CA GLU A 24 -14.15 -11.87 -37.64
C GLU A 24 -13.08 -10.77 -37.42
N ARG A 25 -12.88 -10.29 -36.18
CA ARG A 25 -11.84 -9.30 -35.86
C ARG A 25 -10.45 -9.92 -35.70
N ILE A 26 -10.36 -11.16 -35.20
CA ILE A 26 -9.08 -11.88 -35.00
C ILE A 26 -8.48 -12.34 -36.35
N TYR A 27 -9.29 -12.55 -37.38
CA TYR A 27 -8.80 -13.01 -38.69
C TYR A 27 -8.18 -11.89 -39.56
N ASN A 28 -8.43 -10.61 -39.26
CA ASN A 28 -7.97 -9.48 -40.07
C ASN A 28 -6.72 -8.73 -39.52
N MET A 29 -6.16 -9.15 -38.37
CA MET A 29 -4.93 -8.53 -37.82
C MET A 29 -3.64 -9.33 -38.09
N LYS A 30 -3.71 -10.56 -38.62
CA LYS A 30 -2.53 -11.41 -38.90
C LYS A 30 -1.97 -11.28 -40.32
N GLY A 31 -1.72 -10.05 -40.76
CA GLY A 31 -1.16 -9.87 -42.11
C GLY A 31 -0.55 -8.52 -42.40
N LYS A 32 0.39 -8.02 -41.57
CA LYS A 32 1.37 -6.95 -41.94
C LYS A 32 2.37 -6.53 -40.86
N LYS A 33 2.97 -7.45 -40.08
CA LYS A 33 4.19 -7.15 -39.30
C LYS A 33 5.15 -8.34 -39.29
N LEU A 34 5.57 -8.76 -40.47
CA LEU A 34 6.72 -9.64 -40.66
C LEU A 34 7.57 -8.97 -41.73
N ILE A 35 8.70 -8.36 -41.35
CA ILE A 35 9.92 -8.07 -42.16
C ILE A 35 10.87 -7.05 -41.47
N VAL A 36 10.48 -6.36 -40.37
CA VAL A 36 11.42 -5.42 -39.70
C VAL A 36 12.07 -6.00 -38.42
N GLY A 37 11.45 -6.97 -37.75
CA GLY A 37 11.96 -7.52 -36.47
C GLY A 37 13.17 -8.47 -36.55
N VAL A 38 13.58 -8.91 -37.74
CA VAL A 38 14.65 -9.92 -37.89
C VAL A 38 16.05 -9.31 -37.98
N LEU A 39 16.17 -7.99 -38.19
CA LEU A 39 17.47 -7.31 -38.28
C LEU A 39 17.93 -6.65 -36.98
N THR A 40 17.02 -6.41 -36.02
CA THR A 40 17.37 -5.83 -34.71
C THR A 40 17.85 -6.91 -33.71
N ALA A 41 17.33 -8.14 -33.81
CA ALA A 41 17.67 -9.25 -32.92
C ALA A 41 19.14 -9.73 -33.01
N VAL A 42 19.84 -9.43 -34.10
CA VAL A 42 21.23 -9.88 -34.34
C VAL A 42 22.28 -8.87 -33.85
N LEU A 43 21.90 -7.60 -33.60
CA LEU A 43 22.81 -6.61 -33.01
C LEU A 43 22.70 -6.57 -31.47
N VAL A 44 21.53 -6.87 -30.91
CA VAL A 44 21.29 -6.85 -29.45
C VAL A 44 21.99 -8.02 -28.73
N THR A 45 22.16 -9.16 -29.38
CA THR A 45 22.88 -10.34 -28.82
C THR A 45 24.40 -10.16 -28.71
N ALA A 46 24.98 -9.14 -29.36
CA ALA A 46 26.43 -8.89 -29.33
C ALA A 46 26.84 -7.85 -28.26
N LEU A 47 25.90 -7.05 -27.74
CA LEU A 47 26.14 -6.01 -26.72
C LEU A 47 25.73 -6.46 -25.31
N SER A 48 24.68 -7.28 -25.18
CA SER A 48 24.20 -7.87 -23.92
C SER A 48 25.26 -8.77 -23.25
N GLY A 49 26.05 -9.51 -24.02
CA GLY A 49 27.16 -10.32 -23.49
C GLY A 49 28.35 -9.51 -22.93
N PHE A 50 28.46 -8.20 -23.23
CA PHE A 50 29.56 -7.37 -22.77
C PHE A 50 29.20 -6.53 -21.53
N ILE A 51 27.92 -6.23 -21.32
CA ILE A 51 27.44 -5.49 -20.14
C ILE A 51 27.32 -6.42 -18.92
N ILE A 52 26.89 -7.67 -19.11
CA ILE A 52 26.89 -8.71 -18.05
C ILE A 52 28.32 -8.98 -17.53
N PHE A 53 29.34 -8.89 -18.40
CA PHE A 53 30.75 -9.04 -18.02
C PHE A 53 31.29 -7.87 -17.17
N VAL A 54 30.68 -6.69 -17.26
CA VAL A 54 31.08 -5.49 -16.51
C VAL A 54 30.34 -5.39 -15.17
N ILE A 55 29.10 -5.88 -15.07
CA ILE A 55 28.29 -5.86 -13.83
C ILE A 55 28.72 -6.98 -12.85
N GLN A 56 29.18 -8.14 -13.34
CA GLN A 56 29.66 -9.23 -12.47
C GLN A 56 31.02 -8.96 -11.77
N ASN A 57 31.65 -7.80 -11.97
CA ASN A 57 32.97 -7.48 -11.42
C ASN A 57 33.01 -6.33 -10.40
N SER A 58 31.88 -5.76 -9.98
CA SER A 58 31.83 -4.83 -8.85
C SER A 58 31.69 -5.57 -7.52
N ARG A 59 32.78 -6.21 -7.06
CA ARG A 59 32.96 -6.56 -5.64
C ARG A 59 33.52 -5.35 -4.88
N PRO A 60 33.02 -5.01 -3.68
CA PRO A 60 33.84 -4.32 -2.69
C PRO A 60 35.09 -5.18 -2.44
N ALA A 61 36.26 -4.56 -2.53
CA ALA A 61 37.54 -5.27 -2.44
C ALA A 61 37.75 -5.86 -1.04
N GLY A 62 37.89 -7.19 -0.97
CA GLY A 62 38.53 -7.90 0.14
C GLY A 62 37.59 -8.67 1.06
N GLN A 63 37.05 -9.80 0.60
CA GLN A 63 36.58 -10.85 1.52
C GLN A 63 37.56 -12.01 1.49
N ALA A 64 38.11 -12.31 2.67
CA ALA A 64 38.91 -13.50 2.90
C ALA A 64 38.05 -14.76 2.77
N GLU A 65 38.65 -15.86 2.32
CA GLU A 65 38.02 -17.18 2.23
C GLU A 65 37.45 -17.59 3.60
N VAL A 66 36.12 -17.73 3.70
CA VAL A 66 35.42 -18.09 4.94
C VAL A 66 35.88 -19.49 5.36
N GLN A 67 36.59 -19.57 6.49
CA GLN A 67 37.10 -20.83 6.99
C GLN A 67 36.01 -21.55 7.80
N PRO A 68 35.90 -22.90 7.68
CA PRO A 68 35.05 -23.68 8.55
C PRO A 68 35.51 -23.54 10.01
N VAL A 69 34.56 -23.46 10.93
CA VAL A 69 34.83 -23.42 12.37
C VAL A 69 34.65 -24.84 12.90
N GLU A 70 35.59 -25.33 13.70
CA GLU A 70 35.42 -26.63 14.34
C GLU A 70 34.41 -26.54 15.50
N PRO A 71 33.44 -27.45 15.60
CA PRO A 71 32.52 -27.49 16.73
C PRO A 71 33.28 -27.84 18.02
N ILE A 72 32.87 -27.25 19.15
CA ILE A 72 33.36 -27.62 20.47
C ILE A 72 32.78 -28.96 20.92
N ALA A 73 31.57 -29.30 20.46
CA ALA A 73 30.93 -30.59 20.68
C ALA A 73 30.24 -31.07 19.40
N GLU A 74 30.39 -32.34 19.05
CA GLU A 74 29.84 -32.94 17.83
C GLU A 74 29.36 -34.38 18.07
N TYR A 75 28.13 -34.68 17.66
CA TYR A 75 27.48 -35.97 17.80
C TYR A 75 26.88 -36.41 16.45
N THR A 76 27.54 -37.36 15.79
CA THR A 76 27.18 -37.89 14.45
C THR A 76 26.49 -39.25 14.50
N PHE A 77 26.33 -39.85 15.69
CA PHE A 77 25.69 -41.15 15.92
C PHE A 77 26.31 -42.36 15.19
N GLU A 78 27.48 -42.21 14.57
CA GLU A 78 28.20 -43.32 13.92
C GLU A 78 28.96 -44.23 14.90
N MET A 79 29.22 -43.75 16.12
CA MET A 79 29.89 -44.49 17.18
C MET A 79 29.05 -44.46 18.46
N VAL A 80 28.26 -45.52 18.65
CA VAL A 80 27.30 -45.66 19.76
C VAL A 80 27.72 -46.80 20.68
N ASN A 81 27.85 -46.52 21.98
CA ASN A 81 28.15 -47.54 22.99
C ASN A 81 27.02 -47.64 24.02
N GLY A 82 26.01 -48.47 23.71
CA GLY A 82 24.82 -48.58 24.55
C GLY A 82 23.96 -47.32 24.45
N SER A 83 23.79 -46.61 25.56
CA SER A 83 23.05 -45.34 25.63
C SER A 83 23.97 -44.10 25.61
N GLU A 84 25.28 -44.29 25.45
CA GLU A 84 26.26 -43.21 25.39
C GLU A 84 26.68 -42.93 23.95
N ILE A 85 26.70 -41.64 23.58
CA ILE A 85 27.11 -41.12 22.28
C ILE A 85 28.41 -40.35 22.46
N GLU A 86 29.45 -40.76 21.72
CA GLU A 86 30.76 -40.13 21.80
C GLU A 86 30.72 -38.68 21.28
N ASN A 87 31.33 -37.75 22.03
CA ASN A 87 31.59 -36.41 21.53
C ASN A 87 32.86 -36.44 20.68
N THR A 88 32.74 -36.04 19.42
CA THR A 88 33.85 -35.97 18.45
C THR A 88 34.36 -34.55 18.23
N GLY A 89 33.77 -33.55 18.91
CA GLY A 89 34.14 -32.15 18.82
C GLY A 89 35.50 -31.82 19.42
N SER A 90 35.99 -30.61 19.13
CA SER A 90 37.34 -30.16 19.45
C SER A 90 37.62 -29.99 20.95
N ASN A 91 36.58 -29.81 21.78
CA ASN A 91 36.75 -29.58 23.21
C ASN A 91 36.64 -30.88 24.03
N SER A 92 37.80 -31.47 24.34
CA SER A 92 37.91 -32.71 25.11
C SER A 92 37.40 -32.62 26.56
N ALA A 93 37.06 -31.43 27.08
CA ALA A 93 36.44 -31.29 28.40
C ALA A 93 34.93 -31.58 28.39
N ILE A 94 34.32 -31.66 27.20
CA ILE A 94 32.92 -32.03 27.00
C ILE A 94 32.88 -33.55 26.76
N GLY A 95 32.25 -34.27 27.68
CA GLY A 95 32.10 -35.71 27.64
C GLY A 95 30.99 -36.21 26.72
N THR A 96 30.60 -37.46 26.91
CA THR A 96 29.60 -38.15 26.08
C THR A 96 28.19 -37.62 26.33
N ALA A 97 27.35 -37.67 25.30
CA ALA A 97 25.92 -37.47 25.45
C ALA A 97 25.23 -38.78 25.87
N GLN A 98 24.09 -38.69 26.53
CA GLN A 98 23.33 -39.84 27.01
C GLN A 98 21.91 -39.82 26.45
N ILE A 99 21.48 -40.94 25.87
CA ILE A 99 20.09 -41.15 25.49
C ILE A 99 19.28 -41.41 26.76
N ILE A 100 18.24 -40.59 26.99
CA ILE A 100 17.34 -40.71 28.13
C ILE A 100 16.00 -41.32 27.68
N GLY A 101 15.50 -42.26 28.49
CA GLY A 101 14.22 -42.95 28.27
C GLY A 101 14.22 -43.96 27.14
N ALA A 102 13.20 -43.87 26.29
CA ALA A 102 12.93 -44.75 25.16
C ALA A 102 13.44 -44.20 23.82
N GLY A 103 14.13 -43.04 23.82
CA GLY A 103 14.89 -42.60 22.65
C GLY A 103 15.85 -43.71 22.21
N ASN A 104 16.08 -43.82 20.91
CA ASN A 104 16.94 -44.87 20.36
C ASN A 104 17.71 -44.37 19.14
N ILE A 105 18.75 -45.12 18.80
CA ILE A 105 19.38 -44.95 17.49
C ILE A 105 18.54 -45.71 16.47
N ALA A 106 18.10 -45.00 15.45
CA ALA A 106 17.39 -45.53 14.30
C ALA A 106 18.31 -45.48 13.06
N VAL A 107 17.99 -46.28 12.05
CA VAL A 107 18.65 -46.20 10.75
C VAL A 107 17.68 -45.52 9.79
N ASP A 108 18.00 -44.31 9.35
CA ASP A 108 17.29 -43.56 8.31
C ASP A 108 17.94 -43.82 6.94
N GLU A 109 17.13 -43.82 5.89
CA GLU A 109 17.59 -44.15 4.53
C GLU A 109 18.51 -43.07 3.93
N GLU A 110 18.34 -41.81 4.33
CA GLU A 110 19.11 -40.67 3.82
C GLU A 110 20.35 -40.39 4.68
N ARG A 111 20.20 -40.50 6.02
CA ARG A 111 21.22 -40.04 6.98
C ARG A 111 21.90 -41.12 7.80
N GLY A 112 21.59 -42.40 7.58
CA GLY A 112 22.26 -43.48 8.28
C GLY A 112 21.84 -43.58 9.75
N ASN A 113 22.79 -43.65 10.68
CA ASN A 113 22.46 -43.76 12.11
C ASN A 113 22.01 -42.39 12.63
N VAL A 114 20.80 -42.30 13.18
CA VAL A 114 20.23 -41.05 13.69
C VAL A 114 19.67 -41.25 15.09
N PHE A 115 19.66 -40.21 15.91
CA PHE A 115 18.94 -40.23 17.19
C PHE A 115 17.45 -39.99 16.92
N TYR A 116 16.61 -40.95 17.26
CA TYR A 116 15.16 -40.81 17.20
C TYR A 116 14.60 -40.63 18.61
N SER A 117 13.98 -39.48 18.85
CA SER A 117 13.20 -39.24 20.07
C SER A 117 11.80 -39.80 19.84
N TYR A 118 11.45 -40.85 20.58
CA TYR A 118 10.19 -41.58 20.43
C TYR A 118 9.09 -40.94 21.28
N GLY A 119 7.89 -40.69 20.75
CA GLY A 119 6.69 -40.42 21.57
C GLY A 119 6.02 -41.74 21.96
N ASP A 120 5.92 -42.07 23.24
CA ASP A 120 5.34 -43.36 23.63
C ASP A 120 3.80 -43.26 23.62
N ASP A 121 3.17 -44.08 22.76
CA ASP A 121 1.72 -44.25 22.53
C ASP A 121 0.98 -43.04 21.93
N GLN A 122 0.18 -43.27 20.88
CA GLN A 122 -0.55 -42.29 20.05
C GLN A 122 -1.62 -41.46 20.81
N ASN A 123 -1.57 -41.43 22.14
CA ASN A 123 -2.50 -40.73 23.02
C ASN A 123 -1.91 -40.42 24.42
N SER A 124 -0.59 -40.50 24.62
CA SER A 124 -0.02 -40.25 25.95
C SER A 124 0.77 -38.94 26.00
N SER A 125 0.37 -38.09 26.93
CA SER A 125 1.06 -36.85 27.33
C SER A 125 2.38 -37.17 28.04
N THR A 126 3.30 -37.86 27.38
CA THR A 126 4.62 -38.15 27.93
C THR A 126 5.49 -36.91 27.86
N VAL A 127 5.85 -36.44 29.04
CA VAL A 127 6.71 -35.26 29.25
C VAL A 127 7.95 -35.75 29.99
N ARG A 128 9.14 -35.32 29.56
CA ARG A 128 10.47 -35.61 30.16
C ARG A 128 10.92 -37.06 30.11
N LYS A 129 10.45 -37.86 29.15
CA LYS A 129 10.88 -39.25 29.03
C LYS A 129 11.98 -39.40 28.01
N ASN A 130 11.88 -38.78 26.84
CA ASN A 130 12.70 -39.13 25.68
C ASN A 130 13.44 -37.91 25.14
N TYR A 131 14.76 -37.87 25.29
CA TYR A 131 15.63 -36.80 24.80
C TYR A 131 17.09 -37.24 24.81
N LEU A 132 17.94 -36.51 24.09
CA LEU A 132 19.39 -36.66 24.18
C LEU A 132 19.93 -35.63 25.19
N GLN A 133 20.53 -36.12 26.27
CA GLN A 133 21.19 -35.31 27.30
C GLN A 133 22.64 -35.07 26.90
N LEU A 134 23.03 -33.83 26.62
CA LEU A 134 24.44 -33.48 26.40
C LEU A 134 25.16 -33.29 27.74
N ASP A 135 26.50 -33.34 27.74
CA ASP A 135 27.31 -33.06 28.93
C ASP A 135 27.11 -31.60 29.37
N GLY A 136 26.83 -31.37 30.66
CA GLY A 136 26.66 -30.02 31.23
C GLY A 136 27.89 -29.10 31.04
N ASN A 137 29.07 -29.66 30.81
CA ASN A 137 30.27 -28.91 30.43
C ASN A 137 30.12 -28.19 29.08
N THR A 138 29.17 -28.57 28.22
CA THR A 138 28.90 -27.92 26.94
C THR A 138 28.74 -26.40 27.08
N PHE A 139 27.94 -25.96 28.07
CA PHE A 139 27.78 -24.52 28.35
C PHE A 139 28.70 -24.03 29.48
N LYS A 140 28.89 -24.84 30.52
CA LYS A 140 29.66 -24.43 31.69
C LYS A 140 31.14 -24.15 31.40
N ASN A 141 31.74 -25.00 30.57
CA ASN A 141 33.18 -24.96 30.23
C ASN A 141 33.44 -24.84 28.72
N GLY A 142 32.44 -25.15 27.87
CA GLY A 142 32.56 -25.13 26.42
C GLY A 142 32.36 -23.73 25.83
N ILE A 143 31.29 -23.04 26.22
CA ILE A 143 31.06 -21.65 25.77
C ILE A 143 31.95 -20.72 26.57
N THR A 144 33.01 -20.19 25.96
CA THR A 144 33.99 -19.33 26.65
C THR A 144 33.83 -17.84 26.35
N GLY A 145 33.23 -17.50 25.21
CA GLY A 145 33.02 -16.13 24.74
C GLY A 145 31.63 -15.55 25.00
N GLU A 146 31.28 -14.58 24.16
CA GLU A 146 30.02 -13.79 24.17
C GLU A 146 29.01 -14.25 23.11
N ALA A 147 29.22 -15.44 22.53
CA ALA A 147 28.33 -16.02 21.56
C ALA A 147 28.35 -17.56 21.61
N PHE A 148 27.33 -18.18 21.04
CA PHE A 148 27.29 -19.61 20.75
C PHE A 148 26.42 -19.90 19.53
N SER A 149 26.62 -21.07 18.92
CA SER A 149 25.73 -21.59 17.89
C SER A 149 25.43 -23.07 18.14
N VAL A 150 24.19 -23.46 17.87
CA VAL A 150 23.72 -24.85 17.90
C VAL A 150 23.24 -25.19 16.51
N THR A 151 23.76 -26.25 15.90
CA THR A 151 23.30 -26.72 14.60
C THR A 151 22.97 -28.21 14.63
N MET A 152 21.99 -28.64 13.85
CA MET A 152 21.62 -30.05 13.73
C MET A 152 20.83 -30.30 12.45
N TRP A 153 20.90 -31.51 11.93
CA TRP A 153 19.89 -32.02 11.01
C TRP A 153 18.72 -32.57 11.82
N MET A 154 17.51 -32.22 11.41
CA MET A 154 16.28 -32.64 12.06
C MET A 154 15.22 -33.03 11.02
N LYS A 155 14.52 -34.13 11.27
CA LYS A 155 13.34 -34.55 10.49
C LYS A 155 12.19 -34.82 11.43
N PHE A 156 11.08 -34.11 11.22
CA PHE A 156 9.89 -34.24 12.03
C PHE A 156 9.03 -35.42 11.55
N ASP A 157 8.48 -36.20 12.49
CA ASP A 157 7.57 -37.29 12.18
C ASP A 157 6.11 -36.80 12.21
N ALA A 158 5.67 -36.19 11.10
CA ALA A 158 4.35 -35.56 11.00
C ALA A 158 3.18 -36.57 10.99
N GLU A 159 3.44 -37.87 10.79
CA GLU A 159 2.42 -38.92 10.88
C GLU A 159 2.04 -39.27 12.32
N GLN A 160 2.92 -38.97 13.28
CA GLN A 160 2.74 -39.28 14.71
C GLN A 160 2.16 -38.10 15.51
N VAL A 161 2.30 -36.87 15.01
CA VAL A 161 2.11 -35.65 15.80
C VAL A 161 1.53 -34.49 14.98
N ASP A 162 0.48 -33.84 15.50
CA ASP A 162 -0.03 -32.55 14.98
C ASP A 162 0.73 -31.36 15.58
N ILE A 163 1.60 -30.75 14.76
CA ILE A 163 2.42 -29.60 15.13
C ILE A 163 1.65 -28.29 15.23
N THR A 164 0.40 -28.22 14.76
CA THR A 164 -0.42 -27.00 14.86
C THR A 164 -1.07 -26.82 16.24
N GLY A 165 -0.99 -27.86 17.09
CA GLY A 165 -1.54 -27.90 18.44
C GLY A 165 -0.51 -27.65 19.55
N ALA A 166 -0.44 -28.56 20.53
CA ALA A 166 0.43 -28.42 21.71
C ALA A 166 1.94 -28.58 21.40
N TYR A 167 2.29 -29.22 20.28
CA TYR A 167 3.67 -29.55 19.93
C TYR A 167 4.48 -28.38 19.34
N GLN A 168 3.83 -27.29 18.90
CA GLN A 168 4.55 -26.08 18.46
C GLN A 168 5.45 -25.49 19.57
N TRP A 169 5.15 -25.79 20.83
CA TRP A 169 5.91 -25.31 22.00
C TRP A 169 7.04 -26.25 22.44
N ALA A 170 7.09 -27.46 21.87
CA ALA A 170 8.09 -28.46 22.22
C ALA A 170 9.51 -27.99 21.86
N ASP A 171 10.48 -28.41 22.67
CA ASP A 171 11.87 -27.94 22.59
C ASP A 171 12.70 -28.79 21.61
N ILE A 172 13.19 -28.15 20.54
CA ILE A 172 14.26 -28.70 19.70
C ILE A 172 15.56 -28.76 20.52
N PHE A 173 15.88 -27.67 21.20
CA PHE A 173 17.07 -27.50 22.03
C PHE A 173 16.71 -26.71 23.29
N VAL A 174 17.22 -27.11 24.45
CA VAL A 174 17.04 -26.37 25.70
C VAL A 174 18.24 -26.51 26.64
N ALA A 175 18.58 -25.43 27.33
CA ALA A 175 19.63 -25.41 28.36
C ALA A 175 19.18 -24.65 29.62
N TYR A 176 19.45 -25.22 30.80
CA TYR A 176 18.98 -24.69 32.09
C TYR A 176 19.81 -25.20 33.29
N ASP A 177 19.50 -24.65 34.47
CA ASP A 177 20.04 -25.02 35.79
C ASP A 177 19.09 -25.99 36.52
N SER A 178 19.53 -27.23 36.76
CA SER A 178 18.74 -28.29 37.39
C SER A 178 18.43 -28.05 38.87
N THR A 179 19.13 -27.12 39.54
CA THR A 179 18.93 -26.80 40.96
C THR A 179 17.73 -25.87 41.19
N ASN A 180 17.18 -25.29 40.12
CA ASN A 180 16.12 -24.29 40.15
C ASN A 180 14.81 -24.82 39.52
N ARG A 181 14.32 -25.94 40.07
CA ARG A 181 13.28 -26.82 39.50
C ARG A 181 11.89 -26.20 39.21
N GLU A 182 11.69 -24.90 39.43
CA GLU A 182 10.42 -24.18 39.20
C GLU A 182 10.58 -22.93 38.30
N LYS A 183 11.69 -22.76 37.57
CA LYS A 183 11.93 -21.56 36.73
C LYS A 183 12.32 -21.92 35.29
N TYR A 184 11.91 -21.07 34.36
CA TYR A 184 12.05 -21.11 32.89
C TYR A 184 13.51 -21.34 32.39
N PRO A 185 13.72 -21.79 31.13
CA PRO A 185 15.05 -22.15 30.63
C PRO A 185 15.95 -20.93 30.47
N MET A 186 17.27 -21.17 30.53
CA MET A 186 18.28 -20.14 30.31
C MET A 186 18.40 -19.79 28.82
N THR A 187 18.27 -20.80 27.95
CA THR A 187 18.05 -20.65 26.53
C THR A 187 17.25 -21.84 25.98
N LYS A 188 16.40 -21.61 24.97
CA LYS A 188 15.71 -22.68 24.22
C LYS A 188 15.44 -22.29 22.77
N LEU A 189 15.25 -23.30 21.92
CA LEU A 189 14.68 -23.22 20.59
C LEU A 189 13.47 -24.15 20.52
N GLY A 190 12.29 -23.60 20.19
CA GLY A 190 11.07 -24.39 20.00
C GLY A 190 10.82 -24.81 18.55
N VAL A 191 9.89 -25.75 18.34
CA VAL A 191 9.41 -26.20 17.01
C VAL A 191 8.81 -25.05 16.19
N ASN A 192 8.19 -24.10 16.86
CA ASN A 192 7.71 -22.84 16.27
C ASN A 192 8.83 -21.89 15.82
N LEU A 193 10.10 -22.32 15.83
CA LEU A 193 11.28 -21.51 15.54
C LEU A 193 11.34 -20.23 16.37
N ILE A 194 10.87 -20.32 17.61
CA ILE A 194 11.02 -19.27 18.60
C ILE A 194 12.22 -19.59 19.47
N GLY A 195 13.27 -18.78 19.32
CA GLY A 195 14.42 -18.78 20.22
C GLY A 195 14.11 -17.94 21.45
N ARG A 196 14.45 -18.44 22.65
CA ARG A 196 14.30 -17.70 23.92
C ARG A 196 15.62 -17.61 24.66
N MET A 197 15.85 -16.45 25.28
CA MET A 197 17.04 -16.15 26.08
C MET A 197 16.66 -15.49 27.41
N SER A 198 17.33 -15.85 28.50
CA SER A 198 17.14 -15.27 29.84
C SER A 198 18.21 -14.21 30.18
N ASN A 199 17.81 -13.10 30.81
CA ASN A 199 18.68 -11.93 31.13
C ASN A 199 19.24 -11.89 32.58
N THR A 200 18.84 -12.78 33.49
CA THR A 200 19.39 -12.96 34.87
C THR A 200 19.48 -11.77 35.85
N GLU A 201 19.13 -10.54 35.49
CA GLU A 201 19.00 -9.43 36.45
C GLU A 201 17.63 -9.44 37.15
N TYR A 202 17.55 -10.09 38.31
CA TYR A 202 16.59 -9.84 39.40
C TYR A 202 15.07 -9.71 39.12
N ASP A 203 14.57 -10.08 37.94
CA ASP A 203 13.16 -10.31 37.71
C ASP A 203 12.94 -11.53 36.82
N ARG A 204 12.06 -12.42 37.28
CA ARG A 204 11.63 -13.58 36.50
C ARG A 204 10.65 -13.03 35.48
N ASN A 205 11.08 -12.74 34.24
CA ASN A 205 10.29 -12.70 32.98
C ASN A 205 10.73 -11.60 31.97
N ALA A 206 12.01 -11.52 31.59
CA ALA A 206 12.39 -10.83 30.35
C ALA A 206 12.65 -11.91 29.29
N TYR A 207 11.65 -12.16 28.43
CA TYR A 207 11.75 -13.08 27.30
C TYR A 207 11.77 -12.27 26.00
N PHE A 208 12.54 -12.77 25.04
CA PHE A 208 12.57 -12.28 23.68
C PHE A 208 12.13 -13.44 22.82
N ASP A 209 10.93 -13.35 22.26
CA ASP A 209 10.42 -14.32 21.30
C ASP A 209 10.76 -13.80 19.90
N THR A 210 11.44 -14.61 19.10
CA THR A 210 11.59 -14.36 17.67
C THR A 210 10.26 -14.72 17.01
N SER A 211 9.45 -13.72 16.63
CA SER A 211 8.08 -13.94 16.16
C SER A 211 8.05 -14.19 14.65
N ASP A 212 8.11 -15.44 14.22
CA ASP A 212 7.49 -15.82 12.95
C ASP A 212 6.93 -17.24 13.03
N MET A 213 5.59 -17.35 13.06
CA MET A 213 4.90 -18.63 13.03
C MET A 213 4.71 -19.07 11.58
N GLY A 214 5.73 -19.72 11.02
CA GLY A 214 5.65 -20.44 9.76
C GLY A 214 5.98 -21.92 9.98
N ASN A 215 5.19 -22.83 9.43
CA ASN A 215 5.35 -24.28 9.56
C ASN A 215 6.54 -24.81 8.71
N TYR A 216 7.75 -24.30 8.93
CA TYR A 216 8.96 -24.67 8.16
C TYR A 216 9.34 -26.15 8.26
N LEU A 217 8.88 -26.87 9.29
CA LEU A 217 9.31 -28.23 9.62
C LEU A 217 8.19 -29.28 9.40
N ALA A 218 7.12 -28.90 8.70
CA ALA A 218 5.86 -29.66 8.63
C ALA A 218 5.78 -30.64 7.44
N ASP A 219 6.81 -30.72 6.61
CA ASP A 219 6.82 -31.40 5.32
C ASP A 219 7.40 -32.84 5.39
N SER A 220 7.75 -33.30 6.61
CA SER A 220 8.40 -34.59 6.88
C SER A 220 9.75 -34.77 6.17
N GLN A 221 10.42 -33.68 5.78
CA GLN A 221 11.77 -33.72 5.19
C GLN A 221 12.86 -33.48 6.25
N TRP A 222 14.10 -33.77 5.87
CA TRP A 222 15.28 -33.38 6.64
C TRP A 222 15.58 -31.91 6.42
N HIS A 223 15.65 -31.15 7.51
CA HIS A 223 16.11 -29.77 7.51
C HIS A 223 17.35 -29.60 8.37
N HIS A 224 18.25 -28.73 7.94
CA HIS A 224 19.32 -28.27 8.81
C HIS A 224 18.88 -27.03 9.58
N ILE A 225 18.87 -27.14 10.91
CA ILE A 225 18.50 -26.05 11.82
C ILE A 225 19.76 -25.48 12.42
N ALA A 226 19.91 -24.16 12.39
CA ALA A 226 20.95 -23.45 13.13
C ALA A 226 20.33 -22.35 14.00
N PHE A 227 20.71 -22.33 15.29
CA PHE A 227 20.34 -21.29 16.24
C PHE A 227 21.62 -20.62 16.73
N THR A 228 21.78 -19.35 16.39
CA THR A 228 22.94 -18.54 16.78
C THR A 228 22.52 -17.47 17.76
N VAL A 229 23.37 -17.22 18.76
CA VAL A 229 23.13 -16.24 19.81
C VAL A 229 24.43 -15.51 20.11
N SER A 230 24.37 -14.18 20.14
CA SER A 230 25.44 -13.30 20.62
C SER A 230 24.92 -12.30 21.64
N THR A 231 25.79 -11.44 22.15
CA THR A 231 25.41 -10.31 23.01
C THR A 231 24.54 -9.27 22.28
N GLU A 232 24.57 -9.27 20.95
CA GLU A 232 23.88 -8.29 20.11
C GLU A 232 22.60 -8.82 19.46
N ARG A 233 22.45 -10.15 19.26
CA ARG A 233 21.29 -10.70 18.55
C ARG A 233 21.08 -12.20 18.75
N THR A 234 19.93 -12.69 18.30
CA THR A 234 19.71 -14.10 17.98
C THR A 234 19.30 -14.23 16.52
N LYS A 235 19.70 -15.33 15.88
CA LYS A 235 19.26 -15.70 14.53
C LYS A 235 18.96 -17.20 14.46
N ILE A 236 17.97 -17.55 13.66
CA ILE A 236 17.55 -18.93 13.39
C ILE A 236 17.59 -19.12 11.88
N TYR A 237 18.25 -20.19 11.46
CA TYR A 237 18.37 -20.58 10.06
C TYR A 237 17.76 -21.96 9.85
N VAL A 238 17.08 -22.11 8.72
CA VAL A 238 16.59 -23.39 8.19
C VAL A 238 17.21 -23.56 6.81
N ASP A 239 17.92 -24.65 6.59
CA ASP A 239 18.62 -24.99 5.35
C ASP A 239 19.57 -23.89 4.85
N GLY A 240 20.27 -23.25 5.81
CA GLY A 240 21.23 -22.18 5.54
C GLY A 240 20.61 -20.81 5.33
N LYS A 241 19.28 -20.70 5.30
CA LYS A 241 18.56 -19.44 5.14
C LYS A 241 18.06 -18.94 6.49
N GLU A 242 18.28 -17.65 6.77
CA GLU A 242 17.73 -17.02 7.97
C GLU A 242 16.20 -16.94 7.87
N VAL A 243 15.51 -17.43 8.89
CA VAL A 243 14.03 -17.47 8.95
C VAL A 243 13.46 -16.69 10.12
N SER A 244 14.28 -16.37 11.14
CA SER A 244 13.85 -15.59 12.29
C SER A 244 15.05 -15.00 13.03
N GLY A 245 14.88 -13.84 13.67
CA GLY A 245 15.94 -13.20 14.45
C GLY A 245 15.47 -11.97 15.21
N ILE A 246 16.28 -11.53 16.18
CA ILE A 246 16.06 -10.28 16.90
C ILE A 246 17.39 -9.64 17.31
N THR A 247 17.49 -8.32 17.20
CA THR A 247 18.63 -7.54 17.70
C THR A 247 18.34 -7.02 19.11
N PHE A 248 19.32 -7.14 20.00
CA PHE A 248 19.33 -6.64 21.37
C PHE A 248 19.84 -5.20 21.39
N ASP A 249 18.93 -4.25 21.28
CA ASP A 249 19.20 -2.80 21.24
C ASP A 249 19.05 -2.11 22.62
N GLY A 250 18.78 -2.88 23.69
CA GLY A 250 18.52 -2.36 25.03
C GLY A 250 17.10 -1.80 25.25
N THR A 251 16.30 -1.68 24.20
CA THR A 251 14.94 -1.14 24.27
C THR A 251 14.05 -2.09 25.08
N ARG A 252 13.26 -1.56 26.03
CA ARG A 252 12.45 -2.37 26.99
C ARG A 252 13.25 -3.41 27.80
N GLY A 253 14.55 -3.19 28.02
CA GLY A 253 15.40 -4.13 28.77
C GLY A 253 15.91 -5.33 27.96
N ARG A 254 15.91 -5.22 26.61
CA ARG A 254 16.47 -6.19 25.66
C ARG A 254 18.00 -6.29 25.75
N THR A 255 18.50 -7.00 26.75
CA THR A 255 19.93 -7.31 26.90
C THR A 255 20.12 -8.79 27.23
N VAL A 256 21.22 -9.39 26.77
CA VAL A 256 21.59 -10.78 27.14
C VAL A 256 23.01 -10.91 27.67
N GLY A 257 23.76 -9.81 27.82
CA GLY A 257 25.16 -9.84 28.26
C GLY A 257 25.39 -10.60 29.57
N ASN A 258 24.45 -10.52 30.52
CA ASN A 258 24.56 -11.26 31.78
C ASN A 258 24.44 -12.79 31.63
N PHE A 259 23.77 -13.28 30.58
CA PHE A 259 23.79 -14.72 30.25
C PHE A 259 25.23 -15.18 30.02
N PHE A 260 25.98 -14.47 29.18
CA PHE A 260 27.36 -14.80 28.85
C PHE A 260 28.32 -14.53 30.02
N PHE A 261 28.05 -13.51 30.85
CA PHE A 261 28.93 -13.19 31.98
C PHE A 261 28.73 -14.08 33.21
N ARG A 262 27.49 -14.48 33.51
CA ARG A 262 27.12 -15.28 34.71
C ARG A 262 26.31 -16.52 34.39
N GLY A 263 25.24 -16.35 33.62
CA GLY A 263 24.23 -17.39 33.40
C GLY A 263 24.77 -18.71 32.85
N LYS A 264 25.69 -18.67 31.88
CA LYS A 264 26.26 -19.87 31.25
C LYS A 264 26.98 -20.81 32.23
N SER A 265 27.53 -20.27 33.32
CA SER A 265 28.24 -21.07 34.34
C SER A 265 27.30 -21.82 35.30
N GLU A 266 26.02 -21.44 35.33
CA GLU A 266 24.97 -22.05 36.13
C GLU A 266 24.25 -23.19 35.38
N ILE A 267 24.38 -23.25 34.05
CA ILE A 267 23.82 -24.32 33.23
C ILE A 267 24.55 -25.64 33.56
N ASP A 268 23.78 -26.64 33.94
CA ASP A 268 24.26 -28.01 34.17
C ASP A 268 23.51 -29.05 33.32
N THR A 269 22.45 -28.62 32.63
CA THR A 269 21.61 -29.50 31.83
C THR A 269 21.36 -28.90 30.45
N VAL A 270 21.64 -29.68 29.41
CA VAL A 270 21.45 -29.33 28.00
C VAL A 270 20.81 -30.52 27.29
N SER A 271 19.67 -30.34 26.60
CA SER A 271 18.97 -31.43 25.93
C SER A 271 18.52 -31.11 24.50
N ILE A 272 18.34 -32.16 23.71
CA ILE A 272 17.82 -32.15 22.34
C ILE A 272 16.57 -33.05 22.25
N GLY A 273 15.50 -32.53 21.63
CA GLY A 273 14.31 -33.29 21.23
C GLY A 273 13.32 -33.68 22.32
N GLY A 274 13.33 -32.97 23.45
CA GLY A 274 12.37 -33.14 24.55
C GLY A 274 12.65 -32.20 25.72
N ASN A 275 11.58 -31.67 26.31
CA ASN A 275 11.66 -30.73 27.42
C ASN A 275 11.92 -31.51 28.73
N SER A 276 13.01 -31.19 29.44
CA SER A 276 13.34 -31.77 30.75
C SER A 276 13.02 -30.85 31.94
N LEU A 277 12.46 -29.65 31.67
CA LEU A 277 12.20 -28.57 32.61
C LEU A 277 10.71 -28.39 33.02
N TRP A 278 9.73 -28.49 32.11
CA TRP A 278 8.29 -28.35 32.43
C TRP A 278 7.51 -29.68 32.37
N ASN A 279 6.29 -29.73 32.92
CA ASN A 279 5.51 -30.98 33.12
C ASN A 279 4.40 -31.17 32.08
N ASP A 280 4.26 -30.24 31.14
CA ASP A 280 3.15 -30.08 30.21
C ASP A 280 3.58 -30.00 28.74
N ASP A 281 4.87 -29.79 28.46
CA ASP A 281 5.40 -29.81 27.09
C ASP A 281 5.67 -31.25 26.61
N PRO A 282 5.11 -31.66 25.47
CA PRO A 282 5.28 -33.03 24.97
C PRO A 282 6.72 -33.30 24.48
N ASP A 283 7.21 -34.52 24.71
CA ASP A 283 8.44 -35.00 24.07
C ASP A 283 8.24 -35.08 22.54
N MET A 284 9.22 -34.65 21.75
CA MET A 284 9.06 -34.58 20.30
C MET A 284 9.22 -35.95 19.64
N CYS A 285 8.41 -36.23 18.61
CA CYS A 285 8.64 -37.31 17.66
C CYS A 285 9.48 -36.78 16.48
N ALA A 286 10.81 -36.84 16.62
CA ALA A 286 11.71 -36.35 15.60
C ALA A 286 13.03 -37.11 15.56
N MET A 287 13.60 -37.18 14.37
CA MET A 287 14.94 -37.71 14.13
C MET A 287 15.94 -36.56 14.10
N TYR A 288 17.11 -36.79 14.68
CA TYR A 288 18.20 -35.84 14.80
C TYR A 288 19.49 -36.48 14.32
N ASP A 289 20.27 -35.71 13.58
CA ASP A 289 21.60 -36.10 13.15
C ASP A 289 22.56 -34.91 13.23
N ASP A 290 23.86 -35.18 13.28
CA ASP A 290 24.90 -34.16 13.07
C ASP A 290 24.77 -32.95 14.03
N ILE A 291 24.52 -33.23 15.31
CA ILE A 291 24.33 -32.20 16.33
C ILE A 291 25.69 -31.59 16.68
N ARG A 292 25.83 -30.28 16.43
CA ARG A 292 27.08 -29.53 16.60
C ARG A 292 26.85 -28.28 17.46
N ILE A 293 27.79 -28.02 18.37
CA ILE A 293 27.80 -26.84 19.23
C ILE A 293 29.08 -26.06 18.98
N TYR A 294 28.98 -24.74 18.88
CA TYR A 294 30.10 -23.81 18.64
C TYR A 294 30.12 -22.73 19.73
N ASP A 295 31.31 -22.27 20.11
CA ASP A 295 31.50 -21.18 21.08
C ASP A 295 31.61 -19.79 20.44
N VAL A 296 31.11 -19.68 19.19
CA VAL A 296 31.05 -18.46 18.39
C VAL A 296 29.66 -18.32 17.73
N GLU A 297 29.32 -17.11 17.31
CA GLU A 297 28.20 -16.86 16.40
C GLU A 297 28.65 -17.24 14.99
N LEU A 298 28.06 -18.28 14.39
CA LEU A 298 28.34 -18.65 13.01
C LEU A 298 27.71 -17.63 12.05
N SER A 299 28.41 -17.30 10.96
CA SER A 299 27.85 -16.54 9.85
C SER A 299 26.93 -17.40 8.97
N ALA A 300 26.08 -16.78 8.15
CA ALA A 300 25.23 -17.48 7.19
C ALA A 300 26.05 -18.37 6.23
N GLU A 301 27.23 -17.90 5.82
CA GLU A 301 28.15 -18.66 4.97
C GLU A 301 28.74 -19.88 5.71
N GLN A 302 29.08 -19.74 6.99
CA GLN A 302 29.59 -20.85 7.80
C GLN A 302 28.51 -21.90 8.07
N ILE A 303 27.26 -21.47 8.28
CA ILE A 303 26.11 -22.36 8.40
C ILE A 303 25.87 -23.09 7.09
N SER A 304 25.94 -22.40 5.95
CA SER A 304 25.80 -23.01 4.62
C SER A 304 26.89 -24.04 4.32
N LEU A 305 28.14 -23.79 4.76
CA LEU A 305 29.23 -24.78 4.68
C LEU A 305 28.93 -26.07 5.47
N ALA A 306 28.23 -25.96 6.61
CA ALA A 306 27.86 -27.12 7.43
C ALA A 306 26.70 -27.94 6.84
N THR A 307 25.92 -27.39 5.91
CA THR A 307 24.80 -28.08 5.23
C THR A 307 25.16 -28.70 3.89
N GLY A 308 26.36 -28.40 3.37
CA GLY A 308 26.70 -28.65 1.98
C GLY A 308 26.00 -27.70 1.00
N TYR A 309 25.31 -26.66 1.47
CA TYR A 309 24.67 -25.67 0.59
C TYR A 309 25.69 -24.64 0.09
N ILE A 310 25.71 -24.42 -1.22
CA ILE A 310 26.52 -23.41 -1.90
C ILE A 310 25.58 -22.27 -2.28
N ALA A 311 25.54 -21.22 -1.47
CA ALA A 311 24.76 -20.03 -1.77
C ALA A 311 25.20 -19.38 -3.08
N ASN A 312 24.23 -18.89 -3.86
CA ASN A 312 24.45 -18.15 -5.12
C ASN A 312 25.24 -18.92 -6.20
N GLY A 313 25.33 -20.25 -6.10
CA GLY A 313 26.03 -21.08 -7.07
C GLY A 313 25.30 -21.24 -8.41
N VAL A 314 23.98 -21.02 -8.43
CA VAL A 314 23.15 -21.10 -9.64
C VAL A 314 22.15 -19.95 -9.67
N SER A 315 21.79 -19.49 -10.86
CA SER A 315 20.74 -18.48 -11.10
C SER A 315 20.02 -18.76 -12.41
N PHE A 316 18.74 -18.40 -12.51
CA PHE A 316 18.03 -18.42 -13.78
C PHE A 316 18.54 -17.30 -14.70
N ASN A 317 18.62 -17.60 -15.99
CA ASN A 317 19.05 -16.63 -16.99
C ASN A 317 17.91 -15.67 -17.38
N GLU A 318 16.68 -16.13 -17.20
CA GLU A 318 15.49 -15.47 -17.72
C GLU A 318 14.99 -14.49 -16.67
N PRO A 319 14.66 -13.23 -17.06
CA PRO A 319 14.19 -12.24 -16.11
C PRO A 319 12.81 -12.61 -15.54
N ALA A 320 12.00 -13.37 -16.29
CA ALA A 320 10.70 -13.86 -15.86
C ALA A 320 10.41 -15.25 -16.47
N ILE A 321 9.55 -16.02 -15.80
CA ILE A 321 9.13 -17.37 -16.23
C ILE A 321 7.86 -17.28 -17.08
N ALA A 322 7.78 -18.06 -18.16
CA ALA A 322 6.62 -18.15 -19.05
C ALA A 322 6.20 -19.59 -19.36
N ALA A 323 4.92 -19.76 -19.70
CA ALA A 323 4.41 -20.98 -20.31
C ALA A 323 5.07 -21.20 -21.68
N GLY A 324 5.57 -22.41 -21.91
CA GLY A 324 6.15 -22.82 -23.19
C GLY A 324 7.49 -22.18 -23.53
N ARG A 325 8.06 -21.38 -22.63
CA ARG A 325 9.42 -20.82 -22.74
C ARG A 325 10.39 -21.67 -21.94
N GLU A 326 11.48 -22.05 -22.58
CA GLU A 326 12.54 -22.83 -21.94
C GLU A 326 13.29 -21.94 -20.92
N VAL A 327 13.23 -22.31 -19.64
CA VAL A 327 13.98 -21.71 -18.53
C VAL A 327 15.34 -22.37 -18.43
N LYS A 328 16.39 -21.54 -18.50
CA LYS A 328 17.80 -21.92 -18.39
C LYS A 328 18.42 -21.30 -17.16
N PHE A 329 19.61 -21.77 -16.84
CA PHE A 329 20.37 -21.29 -15.71
C PHE A 329 21.84 -21.11 -16.04
N THR A 330 22.51 -20.33 -15.20
CA THR A 330 23.96 -20.16 -15.18
C THR A 330 24.48 -20.70 -13.85
N ILE A 331 25.55 -21.49 -13.93
CA ILE A 331 26.33 -21.90 -12.77
C ILE A 331 27.47 -20.91 -12.59
N ASP A 332 27.63 -20.36 -11.38
CA ASP A 332 28.78 -19.54 -11.03
C ASP A 332 30.03 -20.42 -10.92
N THR A 333 30.85 -20.39 -11.98
CA THR A 333 32.08 -21.18 -12.05
C THR A 333 33.18 -20.74 -11.09
N SER A 334 33.03 -19.60 -10.40
CA SER A 334 33.91 -19.19 -9.31
C SER A 334 33.61 -19.92 -8.01
N LEU A 335 32.38 -20.42 -7.85
CA LEU A 335 31.91 -21.17 -6.68
C LEU A 335 31.85 -22.68 -6.97
N ILE A 336 31.50 -23.05 -8.20
CA ILE A 336 31.20 -24.44 -8.57
C ILE A 336 32.05 -24.89 -9.75
N ASN A 337 32.73 -26.02 -9.58
CA ASN A 337 33.32 -26.73 -10.71
C ASN A 337 32.25 -27.54 -11.44
N LYS A 338 31.85 -27.11 -12.64
CA LYS A 338 30.79 -27.78 -13.44
C LYS A 338 31.04 -29.28 -13.66
N LYS A 339 32.30 -29.74 -13.63
CA LYS A 339 32.64 -31.18 -13.75
C LYS A 339 32.21 -32.02 -12.56
N ASP A 340 31.94 -31.39 -11.43
CA ASP A 340 31.56 -32.04 -10.18
C ASP A 340 30.05 -32.04 -9.97
N VAL A 341 29.27 -31.45 -10.86
CA VAL A 341 27.82 -31.59 -10.87
C VAL A 341 27.43 -33.03 -11.25
N VAL A 342 26.53 -33.64 -10.49
CA VAL A 342 26.01 -35.01 -10.70
C VAL A 342 24.51 -35.06 -10.96
N ALA A 343 23.75 -34.07 -10.53
CA ALA A 343 22.30 -34.03 -10.73
C ALA A 343 21.76 -32.61 -10.94
N TYR A 344 20.66 -32.54 -11.69
CA TYR A 344 19.83 -31.35 -11.90
C TYR A 344 18.40 -31.71 -11.58
N GLU A 345 17.87 -31.24 -10.46
CA GLU A 345 16.53 -31.56 -10.00
C GLU A 345 15.65 -30.31 -10.12
N TRP A 346 14.60 -30.41 -10.93
CA TRP A 346 13.62 -29.35 -11.13
C TRP A 346 12.36 -29.67 -10.36
N TYR A 347 11.87 -28.68 -9.62
CA TYR A 347 10.65 -28.78 -8.84
C TYR A 347 9.67 -27.68 -9.24
N VAL A 348 8.39 -28.03 -9.30
CA VAL A 348 7.29 -27.07 -9.34
C VAL A 348 6.52 -27.20 -8.04
N GLY A 349 6.54 -26.16 -7.21
CA GLY A 349 6.22 -26.30 -5.80
C GLY A 349 7.14 -27.36 -5.19
N ASP A 350 6.53 -28.38 -4.57
CA ASP A 350 7.26 -29.50 -3.96
C ASP A 350 7.37 -30.72 -4.90
N GLU A 351 6.77 -30.68 -6.09
CA GLU A 351 6.76 -31.80 -7.03
C GLU A 351 8.04 -31.83 -7.87
N LEU A 352 8.79 -32.94 -7.79
CA LEU A 352 9.94 -33.21 -8.66
C LEU A 352 9.48 -33.52 -10.09
N VAL A 353 9.72 -32.59 -11.01
CA VAL A 353 9.25 -32.69 -12.41
C VAL A 353 10.35 -33.12 -13.40
N SER A 354 11.64 -32.96 -13.05
CA SER A 354 12.77 -33.42 -13.88
C SER A 354 14.03 -33.65 -13.05
N THR A 355 14.90 -34.59 -13.43
CA THR A 355 16.10 -35.00 -12.67
C THR A 355 17.42 -34.98 -13.44
N SER A 356 17.43 -34.54 -14.71
CA SER A 356 18.66 -34.55 -15.52
C SER A 356 18.71 -33.55 -16.68
N SER A 357 17.84 -32.54 -16.69
CA SER A 357 17.79 -31.55 -17.77
C SER A 357 18.54 -30.26 -17.40
N GLU A 358 19.37 -29.75 -18.32
CA GLU A 358 20.01 -28.42 -18.19
C GLU A 358 19.03 -27.26 -18.49
N ALA A 359 17.74 -27.56 -18.64
CA ALA A 359 16.66 -26.60 -18.82
C ALA A 359 15.31 -27.23 -18.44
N TYR A 360 14.30 -26.41 -18.18
CA TYR A 360 12.92 -26.85 -17.96
C TYR A 360 11.96 -25.98 -18.76
N THR A 361 10.86 -26.54 -19.25
CA THR A 361 9.82 -25.77 -19.97
C THR A 361 8.52 -25.83 -19.16
N PRO A 362 8.19 -24.77 -18.41
CA PRO A 362 6.94 -24.69 -17.66
C PRO A 362 5.71 -24.74 -18.57
N THR A 363 4.63 -25.27 -18.03
CA THR A 363 3.31 -25.35 -18.67
C THR A 363 2.32 -24.44 -17.96
N GLU A 364 1.15 -24.19 -18.55
CA GLU A 364 0.08 -23.41 -17.92
C GLU A 364 -0.36 -24.00 -16.56
N GLU A 365 -0.24 -25.32 -16.36
CA GLU A 365 -0.55 -25.98 -15.08
C GLU A 365 0.46 -25.61 -13.97
N ASN A 366 1.60 -25.02 -14.31
CA ASN A 366 2.62 -24.60 -13.35
C ASN A 366 2.45 -23.14 -12.89
N ILE A 367 1.47 -22.40 -13.41
CA ILE A 367 1.19 -21.01 -13.02
C ILE A 367 0.85 -20.93 -11.52
N GLU A 368 1.23 -19.82 -10.88
CA GLU A 368 1.13 -19.55 -9.44
C GLU A 368 1.89 -20.55 -8.55
N ASN A 369 3.00 -21.09 -9.05
CA ASN A 369 3.89 -21.98 -8.28
C ASN A 369 5.35 -21.54 -8.38
N THR A 370 6.14 -21.93 -7.38
CA THR A 370 7.60 -21.71 -7.37
C THR A 370 8.28 -22.77 -8.24
N LEU A 371 9.04 -22.33 -9.25
CA LEU A 371 9.98 -23.19 -9.96
C LEU A 371 11.32 -23.17 -9.24
N THR A 372 11.80 -24.33 -8.82
CA THR A 372 13.10 -24.48 -8.15
C THR A 372 14.01 -25.39 -8.97
N LEU A 373 15.26 -24.97 -9.17
CA LEU A 373 16.33 -25.83 -9.66
C LEU A 373 17.32 -26.09 -8.53
N LYS A 374 17.51 -27.36 -8.19
CA LYS A 374 18.59 -27.85 -7.32
C LYS A 374 19.68 -28.51 -8.16
N VAL A 375 20.93 -28.15 -7.89
CA VAL A 375 22.13 -28.67 -8.55
C VAL A 375 23.01 -29.34 -7.52
N THR A 376 23.16 -30.66 -7.62
CA THR A 376 23.91 -31.46 -6.63
C THR A 376 25.29 -31.82 -7.17
N MET A 377 26.30 -31.76 -6.31
CA MET A 377 27.71 -32.02 -6.58
C MET A 377 28.12 -33.43 -6.14
N LYS A 378 29.27 -33.92 -6.63
CA LYS A 378 29.81 -35.26 -6.34
C LYS A 378 30.08 -35.53 -4.86
N ASP A 379 30.42 -34.49 -4.11
CA ASP A 379 30.71 -34.58 -2.68
C ASP A 379 29.44 -34.48 -1.81
N GLY A 380 28.27 -34.39 -2.43
CA GLY A 380 26.98 -34.25 -1.75
C GLY A 380 26.58 -32.80 -1.49
N SER A 381 27.46 -31.82 -1.71
CA SER A 381 27.08 -30.41 -1.65
C SER A 381 26.09 -30.06 -2.77
N TYR A 382 25.30 -29.00 -2.61
CA TYR A 382 24.32 -28.58 -3.62
C TYR A 382 24.13 -27.07 -3.64
N THR A 383 23.63 -26.54 -4.74
CA THR A 383 23.14 -25.16 -4.85
C THR A 383 21.74 -25.15 -5.40
N GLN A 384 20.97 -24.09 -5.16
CA GLN A 384 19.64 -23.96 -5.76
C GLN A 384 19.30 -22.52 -6.09
N CYS A 385 18.37 -22.35 -7.01
CA CYS A 385 17.71 -21.08 -7.29
C CYS A 385 16.22 -21.32 -7.54
N SER A 386 15.41 -20.31 -7.23
CA SER A 386 13.97 -20.37 -7.33
C SER A 386 13.41 -19.09 -7.91
N ALA A 387 12.30 -19.20 -8.63
CA ALA A 387 11.51 -18.06 -9.09
C ALA A 387 10.04 -18.45 -9.10
N TYR A 388 9.18 -17.52 -8.70
CA TYR A 388 7.74 -17.69 -8.74
C TYR A 388 7.25 -17.49 -10.17
N TYR A 389 6.49 -18.45 -10.67
CA TYR A 389 5.88 -18.36 -11.99
C TYR A 389 4.47 -17.82 -11.86
N SER A 390 4.21 -16.64 -12.42
CA SER A 390 2.91 -15.99 -12.36
C SER A 390 2.53 -15.33 -13.69
N VAL A 391 1.23 -15.10 -13.87
CA VAL A 391 0.67 -14.21 -14.91
C VAL A 391 0.83 -12.73 -14.58
N PHE A 392 1.11 -12.39 -13.32
CA PHE A 392 1.45 -11.04 -12.89
C PHE A 392 2.96 -10.84 -12.81
N PRO A 393 3.44 -9.59 -12.88
CA PRO A 393 4.79 -9.28 -12.46
C PRO A 393 5.06 -9.82 -11.05
N VAL A 394 6.28 -10.30 -10.81
CA VAL A 394 6.69 -10.82 -9.51
C VAL A 394 7.69 -9.86 -8.91
N LEU A 395 7.36 -9.39 -7.70
CA LEU A 395 8.21 -8.55 -6.87
C LEU A 395 8.89 -9.41 -5.81
N TYR A 396 10.20 -9.50 -5.88
CA TYR A 396 11.05 -10.12 -4.86
C TYR A 396 11.60 -9.03 -3.94
N LEU A 397 11.38 -9.19 -2.63
CA LEU A 397 11.97 -8.36 -1.59
C LEU A 397 12.80 -9.24 -0.67
N ASP A 398 14.11 -9.06 -0.66
CA ASP A 398 15.02 -9.76 0.25
C ASP A 398 15.56 -8.80 1.31
N SER A 399 15.43 -9.14 2.59
CA SER A 399 15.78 -8.29 3.73
C SER A 399 16.24 -9.10 4.93
N GLU A 400 17.18 -8.53 5.69
CA GLU A 400 17.52 -9.00 7.05
C GLU A 400 16.35 -8.79 8.03
N THR A 401 15.42 -7.88 7.73
CA THR A 401 14.22 -7.68 8.55
C THR A 401 13.17 -8.70 8.14
N SER A 402 12.57 -9.42 9.09
CA SER A 402 11.46 -10.31 8.78
C SER A 402 10.24 -9.54 8.28
N TYR A 403 9.39 -10.17 7.47
CA TYR A 403 8.18 -9.55 6.96
C TYR A 403 7.28 -8.98 8.08
N ALA A 404 7.14 -9.71 9.19
CA ALA A 404 6.39 -9.28 10.37
C ALA A 404 7.14 -8.22 11.22
N GLY A 405 8.46 -8.09 11.03
CA GLY A 405 9.32 -7.14 11.73
C GLY A 405 9.35 -5.74 11.12
N VAL A 406 9.00 -5.58 9.84
CA VAL A 406 8.95 -4.25 9.18
C VAL A 406 7.95 -3.35 9.91
N ASP A 407 8.34 -2.20 10.43
CA ASP A 407 7.43 -1.31 11.16
C ASP A 407 7.39 0.09 10.51
N SER A 408 7.14 1.14 11.28
CA SER A 408 7.13 2.51 10.76
C SER A 408 8.53 3.04 10.39
N GLN A 409 9.59 2.33 10.78
CA GLN A 409 10.96 2.60 10.36
C GLN A 409 11.27 1.90 9.04
N TYR A 410 12.12 2.52 8.24
CA TYR A 410 12.57 1.94 6.99
C TYR A 410 13.50 0.75 7.25
N ALA A 411 13.16 -0.39 6.65
CA ALA A 411 14.00 -1.56 6.55
C ALA A 411 14.62 -1.63 5.14
N THR A 412 15.92 -1.85 5.06
CA THR A 412 16.61 -2.04 3.77
C THR A 412 16.19 -3.37 3.15
N VAL A 413 15.96 -3.34 1.84
CA VAL A 413 15.62 -4.52 1.03
C VAL A 413 16.41 -4.50 -0.27
N ASN A 414 16.72 -5.69 -0.79
CA ASN A 414 17.01 -5.83 -2.21
C ASN A 414 15.68 -5.98 -2.95
N PHE A 415 15.39 -5.07 -3.85
CA PHE A 415 14.15 -5.02 -4.62
C PHE A 415 14.41 -5.54 -6.03
N ASN A 416 13.69 -6.58 -6.44
CA ASN A 416 13.77 -7.12 -7.79
C ASN A 416 12.37 -7.34 -8.35
N LEU A 417 11.97 -6.51 -9.32
CA LEU A 417 10.70 -6.61 -10.04
C LEU A 417 10.93 -7.25 -11.39
N THR A 418 10.11 -8.25 -11.70
CA THR A 418 10.22 -9.06 -12.91
C THR A 418 8.86 -9.17 -13.60
N GLY A 419 8.84 -9.25 -14.94
CA GLY A 419 7.61 -9.44 -15.70
C GLY A 419 7.89 -9.58 -17.19
N GLU A 420 7.13 -10.42 -17.90
CA GLU A 420 7.38 -10.70 -19.31
C GLU A 420 6.95 -9.59 -20.27
N ASP A 421 5.93 -8.83 -19.90
CA ASP A 421 5.36 -7.78 -20.74
C ASP A 421 6.11 -6.44 -20.66
N TYR A 422 7.18 -6.39 -19.84
CA TYR A 422 7.91 -5.17 -19.52
C TYR A 422 9.36 -5.23 -20.02
N SER A 423 9.87 -4.08 -20.47
CA SER A 423 11.28 -3.94 -20.82
C SER A 423 12.17 -3.86 -19.58
N GLU A 424 13.47 -4.11 -19.71
CA GLU A 424 14.42 -4.02 -18.59
C GLU A 424 14.42 -2.63 -17.92
N GLU A 425 14.18 -1.55 -18.68
CA GLU A 425 14.10 -0.17 -18.16
C GLU A 425 12.82 0.09 -17.36
N GLN A 426 11.78 -0.71 -17.58
CA GLN A 426 10.51 -0.66 -16.84
C GLN A 426 10.48 -1.64 -15.65
N LEU A 427 11.54 -2.41 -15.49
CA LEU A 427 11.76 -3.28 -14.35
C LEU A 427 12.82 -2.66 -13.44
N TYR A 428 13.04 -3.23 -12.27
CA TYR A 428 14.05 -2.72 -11.34
C TYR A 428 14.70 -3.85 -10.56
N ASN A 429 16.02 -3.78 -10.45
CA ASN A 429 16.81 -4.65 -9.59
C ASN A 429 17.89 -3.79 -8.89
N GLY A 430 17.73 -3.61 -7.59
CA GLY A 430 18.65 -2.80 -6.80
C GLY A 430 18.20 -2.60 -5.37
N ALA A 431 18.97 -1.82 -4.60
CA ALA A 431 18.60 -1.52 -3.23
C ALA A 431 17.36 -0.62 -3.17
N ALA A 432 16.57 -0.84 -2.13
CA ALA A 432 15.44 -0.03 -1.75
C ALA A 432 15.24 -0.11 -0.23
N GLU A 433 14.28 0.66 0.26
CA GLU A 433 13.81 0.62 1.63
C GLU A 433 12.30 0.45 1.64
N ILE A 434 11.78 -0.28 2.61
CA ILE A 434 10.34 -0.40 2.84
C ILE A 434 9.99 -0.05 4.27
N LYS A 435 8.79 0.50 4.46
CA LYS A 435 8.20 0.64 5.80
C LYS A 435 6.72 0.35 5.76
N LEU A 436 6.17 -0.07 6.89
CA LEU A 436 4.74 -0.29 7.07
C LEU A 436 3.97 1.00 6.77
N ARG A 437 2.87 0.88 6.04
CA ARG A 437 1.95 2.00 5.77
C ARG A 437 0.52 1.65 6.13
N GLY A 438 -0.36 2.63 5.97
CA GLY A 438 -1.79 2.47 6.17
C GLY A 438 -2.19 2.63 7.65
N ASN A 439 -3.50 2.75 7.84
CA ASN A 439 -4.08 3.03 9.15
C ASN A 439 -4.71 1.75 9.68
N SER A 440 -5.96 1.48 9.29
CA SER A 440 -6.68 0.25 9.63
C SER A 440 -5.98 -1.01 9.09
N THR A 441 -5.36 -0.93 7.91
CA THR A 441 -4.74 -2.08 7.23
C THR A 441 -3.33 -2.42 7.72
N ALA A 442 -2.64 -1.48 8.39
CA ALA A 442 -1.28 -1.72 8.91
C ALA A 442 -1.22 -2.82 9.98
N GLY A 443 -2.31 -2.99 10.73
CA GLY A 443 -2.44 -4.00 11.79
C GLY A 443 -2.83 -5.40 11.29
N LEU A 444 -3.06 -5.58 9.99
CA LEU A 444 -3.47 -6.86 9.42
C LEU A 444 -2.26 -7.76 9.16
N ALA A 445 -2.49 -9.07 9.14
CA ALA A 445 -1.43 -10.05 8.89
C ALA A 445 -0.80 -9.89 7.50
N LYS A 446 -1.60 -9.49 6.51
CA LYS A 446 -1.13 -9.09 5.18
C LYS A 446 -0.88 -7.57 5.15
N ARG A 447 0.39 -7.21 5.16
CA ARG A 447 0.91 -5.88 5.49
C ARG A 447 1.20 -5.07 4.23
N PRO A 448 0.73 -3.82 4.11
CA PRO A 448 1.06 -2.92 3.02
C PRO A 448 2.34 -2.11 3.31
N PHE A 449 3.07 -1.72 2.27
CA PHE A 449 4.35 -1.02 2.40
C PHE A 449 4.41 0.29 1.62
N LYS A 450 5.09 1.30 2.18
CA LYS A 450 5.72 2.37 1.38
C LYS A 450 7.08 1.85 0.91
N VAL A 451 7.44 2.13 -0.33
CA VAL A 451 8.70 1.72 -0.96
C VAL A 451 9.48 2.97 -1.35
N LYS A 452 10.76 3.01 -1.01
CA LYS A 452 11.72 4.05 -1.41
C LYS A 452 12.89 3.39 -2.13
N LEU A 453 12.99 3.58 -3.45
CA LEU A 453 14.11 3.10 -4.25
C LEU A 453 15.36 3.94 -3.96
N GLU A 454 16.54 3.33 -4.07
CA GLU A 454 17.82 4.05 -3.97
C GLU A 454 17.95 5.10 -5.09
N THR A 455 17.51 4.76 -6.30
CA THR A 455 17.54 5.62 -7.49
C THR A 455 16.15 5.77 -8.10
N LYS A 456 15.86 6.92 -8.73
CA LYS A 456 14.61 7.12 -9.47
C LYS A 456 14.56 6.07 -10.59
N ALA A 457 13.41 5.41 -10.74
CA ALA A 457 13.18 4.46 -11.82
C ALA A 457 11.72 4.53 -12.28
N ASP A 458 11.50 4.23 -13.57
CA ASP A 458 10.18 4.17 -14.19
C ASP A 458 9.60 2.77 -14.06
N LEU A 459 9.06 2.43 -12.87
CA LEU A 459 8.51 1.10 -12.66
C LEU A 459 7.26 0.91 -13.55
N LEU A 460 7.29 -0.14 -14.36
CA LEU A 460 6.20 -0.58 -15.24
C LEU A 460 5.77 0.44 -16.32
N GLY A 461 6.50 1.54 -16.51
CA GLY A 461 6.16 2.61 -17.46
C GLY A 461 5.25 3.69 -16.87
N TYR A 462 5.18 3.81 -15.54
CA TYR A 462 4.35 4.75 -14.80
C TYR A 462 5.11 6.00 -14.33
N GLY A 463 6.20 6.36 -15.03
CA GLY A 463 7.00 7.55 -14.74
C GLY A 463 8.04 7.36 -13.63
N GLU A 464 9.15 8.11 -13.75
CA GLU A 464 10.30 7.99 -12.86
C GLU A 464 10.00 8.49 -11.45
N SER A 465 10.16 7.62 -10.45
CA SER A 465 10.03 7.99 -9.05
C SER A 465 10.91 7.11 -8.15
N LYS A 466 11.33 7.67 -7.01
CA LYS A 466 11.87 6.86 -5.90
C LYS A 466 10.76 6.31 -5.02
N HIS A 467 9.59 6.94 -5.02
CA HIS A 467 8.54 6.68 -4.04
C HIS A 467 7.36 5.95 -4.67
N TRP A 468 7.13 4.74 -4.18
CA TRP A 468 6.09 3.83 -4.62
C TRP A 468 5.35 3.26 -3.40
N VAL A 469 4.20 2.63 -3.63
CA VAL A 469 3.46 1.97 -2.57
C VAL A 469 3.03 0.58 -2.99
N LEU A 470 3.06 -0.33 -2.05
CA LEU A 470 2.63 -1.71 -2.22
C LEU A 470 1.37 -1.91 -1.36
N LEU A 471 0.20 -1.79 -1.99
CA LEU A 471 -1.09 -1.96 -1.34
C LEU A 471 -1.42 -3.45 -1.21
N ALA A 472 -1.77 -3.88 -0.01
CA ALA A 472 -2.03 -5.27 0.29
C ALA A 472 -3.41 -5.76 -0.22
N ASN A 473 -4.34 -4.83 -0.45
CA ASN A 473 -5.77 -5.10 -0.68
C ASN A 473 -6.33 -6.16 0.29
N ALA A 474 -5.84 -6.14 1.53
CA ALA A 474 -6.06 -7.21 2.51
C ALA A 474 -7.54 -7.35 2.93
N ILE A 475 -8.31 -6.28 2.78
CA ILE A 475 -9.74 -6.26 3.11
C ILE A 475 -10.64 -6.47 1.89
N ASP A 476 -10.06 -6.58 0.70
CA ASP A 476 -10.76 -6.78 -0.57
C ASP A 476 -10.37 -8.15 -1.14
N VAL A 477 -11.23 -9.17 -0.94
CA VAL A 477 -10.98 -10.52 -1.52
C VAL A 477 -10.87 -10.45 -3.04
N SER A 478 -11.57 -9.51 -3.70
CA SER A 478 -11.54 -9.39 -5.15
C SER A 478 -10.21 -8.84 -5.67
N LEU A 479 -9.44 -8.15 -4.83
CA LEU A 479 -8.18 -7.48 -5.17
C LEU A 479 -8.27 -6.41 -6.27
N VAL A 480 -9.45 -6.15 -6.84
CA VAL A 480 -9.63 -5.36 -8.06
C VAL A 480 -10.36 -4.03 -7.88
N ARG A 481 -10.98 -3.77 -6.72
CA ARG A 481 -11.83 -2.57 -6.53
C ARG A 481 -11.05 -1.28 -6.72
N ASN A 482 -9.86 -1.19 -6.13
CA ASN A 482 -8.95 -0.04 -6.28
C ASN A 482 -8.62 0.20 -7.75
N LYS A 483 -8.02 -0.80 -8.41
CA LYS A 483 -7.61 -0.72 -9.81
C LYS A 483 -8.76 -0.37 -10.77
N LEU A 484 -9.95 -0.97 -10.60
CA LEU A 484 -11.10 -0.66 -11.46
C LEU A 484 -11.62 0.77 -11.27
N LEU A 485 -11.67 1.26 -10.03
CA LEU A 485 -12.19 2.61 -9.75
C LEU A 485 -11.18 3.70 -10.10
N GLN A 486 -9.88 3.45 -9.92
CA GLN A 486 -8.84 4.34 -10.42
C GLN A 486 -8.88 4.42 -11.95
N GLY A 487 -9.00 3.28 -12.64
CA GLY A 487 -9.16 3.25 -14.10
C GLY A 487 -10.40 4.02 -14.57
N LEU A 488 -11.55 3.85 -13.90
CA LEU A 488 -12.75 4.65 -14.18
C LEU A 488 -12.51 6.14 -14.00
N ALA A 489 -11.85 6.54 -12.92
CA ALA A 489 -11.60 7.93 -12.64
C ALA A 489 -10.70 8.57 -13.72
N GLY A 490 -9.65 7.85 -14.15
CA GLY A 490 -8.80 8.26 -15.27
C GLY A 490 -9.56 8.39 -16.58
N ASP A 491 -10.43 7.42 -16.90
CA ASP A 491 -11.33 7.46 -18.07
C ASP A 491 -12.31 8.66 -18.01
N LEU A 492 -12.72 9.07 -16.81
CA LEU A 492 -13.53 10.27 -16.59
C LEU A 492 -12.71 11.57 -16.65
N GLY A 493 -11.38 11.50 -16.71
CA GLY A 493 -10.49 12.66 -16.80
C GLY A 493 -10.07 13.23 -15.45
N LEU A 494 -10.09 12.43 -14.38
CA LEU A 494 -9.48 12.80 -13.10
C LEU A 494 -8.05 12.27 -13.03
N ASP A 495 -7.20 13.00 -12.33
CA ASP A 495 -5.89 12.47 -11.96
C ASP A 495 -6.06 11.23 -11.08
N CYS A 496 -5.32 10.17 -11.41
CA CYS A 496 -5.30 8.92 -10.69
C CYS A 496 -3.87 8.39 -10.60
N MET A 497 -3.63 7.51 -9.64
CA MET A 497 -2.35 6.83 -9.50
C MET A 497 -2.37 5.57 -10.36
N GLU A 498 -1.39 5.42 -11.24
CA GLU A 498 -1.22 4.19 -12.02
C GLU A 498 -0.82 3.03 -11.11
N SER A 499 -1.30 1.83 -11.43
CA SER A 499 -1.03 0.64 -10.62
C SER A 499 -1.04 -0.66 -11.40
N GLU A 500 -0.29 -1.66 -10.91
CA GLU A 500 -0.34 -3.03 -11.40
C GLU A 500 -0.43 -4.04 -10.27
N LEU A 501 -1.20 -5.11 -10.50
CA LEU A 501 -1.21 -6.24 -9.58
C LEU A 501 0.10 -7.02 -9.75
N VAL A 502 0.76 -7.30 -8.63
CA VAL A 502 2.04 -8.01 -8.56
C VAL A 502 1.97 -9.11 -7.53
N ASN A 503 2.72 -10.20 -7.73
CA ASN A 503 2.90 -11.20 -6.69
C ASN A 503 4.13 -10.89 -5.85
N LEU A 504 3.96 -10.84 -4.53
CA LEU A 504 5.05 -10.58 -3.60
C LEU A 504 5.70 -11.89 -3.17
N VAL A 505 7.01 -11.98 -3.37
CA VAL A 505 7.90 -12.97 -2.76
C VAL A 505 8.83 -12.26 -1.79
N TYR A 506 8.66 -12.49 -0.49
CA TYR A 506 9.48 -11.86 0.55
C TYR A 506 10.42 -12.90 1.16
N ASN A 507 11.72 -12.64 1.16
CA ASN A 507 12.75 -13.58 1.57
C ASN A 507 12.47 -14.97 0.99
N GLY A 508 12.29 -15.07 -0.33
CA GLY A 508 11.97 -16.32 -1.05
C GLY A 508 10.66 -17.03 -0.68
N GLN A 509 9.76 -16.43 0.09
CA GLN A 509 8.45 -16.98 0.45
C GLN A 509 7.33 -16.21 -0.23
N TYR A 510 6.29 -16.90 -0.70
CA TYR A 510 5.13 -16.26 -1.32
C TYR A 510 4.21 -15.59 -0.29
N TYR A 511 3.86 -14.31 -0.54
CA TYR A 511 2.99 -13.50 0.32
C TYR A 511 1.71 -13.03 -0.39
N GLY A 512 1.37 -13.58 -1.56
CA GLY A 512 0.13 -13.25 -2.24
C GLY A 512 0.24 -12.08 -3.22
N VAL A 513 -0.92 -11.71 -3.74
CA VAL A 513 -1.09 -10.61 -4.69
C VAL A 513 -1.12 -9.28 -3.97
N TYR A 514 -0.39 -8.31 -4.46
CA TYR A 514 -0.36 -6.92 -4.02
C TYR A 514 -0.66 -6.01 -5.22
N GLU A 515 -0.93 -4.74 -4.94
CA GLU A 515 -1.03 -3.70 -5.97
C GLU A 515 0.16 -2.74 -5.80
N LEU A 516 1.10 -2.81 -6.74
CA LEU A 516 2.20 -1.87 -6.85
C LEU A 516 1.66 -0.62 -7.54
N SER A 517 1.62 0.48 -6.80
CA SER A 517 1.01 1.73 -7.24
C SER A 517 2.01 2.87 -7.11
N GLU A 518 1.82 3.86 -7.96
CA GLU A 518 2.32 5.19 -7.72
C GLU A 518 1.89 5.71 -6.34
N HIS A 519 2.71 6.56 -5.73
CA HIS A 519 2.35 7.25 -4.50
C HIS A 519 1.78 8.63 -4.82
N VAL A 520 0.63 8.99 -4.22
CA VAL A 520 0.05 10.33 -4.32
C VAL A 520 1.04 11.36 -3.82
N ARG A 521 1.62 12.12 -4.76
CA ARG A 521 2.69 13.11 -4.55
C ARG A 521 2.71 14.11 -5.69
N VAL A 522 3.32 15.27 -5.42
CA VAL A 522 3.71 16.22 -6.46
C VAL A 522 4.80 15.60 -7.36
N GLY A 523 4.68 15.84 -8.65
CA GLY A 523 5.63 15.38 -9.66
C GLY A 523 5.03 15.36 -11.06
N THR A 524 5.89 15.50 -12.08
CA THR A 524 5.49 15.67 -13.49
C THR A 524 4.65 14.54 -14.10
N SER A 525 4.83 13.29 -13.66
CA SER A 525 4.02 12.14 -14.08
C SER A 525 2.90 11.82 -13.08
N ARG A 526 2.63 12.74 -12.16
CA ARG A 526 1.87 12.50 -10.92
C ARG A 526 0.93 13.70 -10.72
N VAL A 527 0.98 14.39 -9.58
CA VAL A 527 0.31 15.68 -9.44
C VAL A 527 1.24 16.78 -9.98
N ASP A 528 1.00 17.21 -11.23
CA ASP A 528 1.85 18.18 -11.92
C ASP A 528 1.50 19.62 -11.51
N ILE A 529 2.03 20.03 -10.36
CA ILE A 529 1.96 21.39 -9.82
C ILE A 529 3.37 21.86 -9.44
N PHE A 530 3.53 23.14 -9.12
CA PHE A 530 4.80 23.66 -8.63
C PHE A 530 5.30 22.89 -7.39
N ASP A 531 6.52 22.36 -7.48
CA ASP A 531 7.13 21.54 -6.44
C ASP A 531 8.07 22.38 -5.55
N TRP A 532 7.58 22.76 -4.38
CA TRP A 532 8.37 23.49 -3.39
C TRP A 532 9.51 22.65 -2.81
N GLU A 533 9.36 21.33 -2.71
CA GLU A 533 10.40 20.44 -2.18
C GLU A 533 11.54 20.29 -3.21
N GLU A 534 11.21 20.19 -4.51
CA GLU A 534 12.22 20.21 -5.59
C GLU A 534 12.98 21.54 -5.62
N LEU A 535 12.29 22.67 -5.44
CA LEU A 535 12.95 23.97 -5.34
C LEU A 535 13.91 24.02 -4.13
N ALA A 536 13.50 23.48 -2.98
CA ALA A 536 14.34 23.40 -1.79
C ALA A 536 15.58 22.50 -2.02
N GLU A 537 15.43 21.35 -2.68
CA GLU A 537 16.54 20.46 -3.08
C GLU A 537 17.55 21.22 -3.98
N ASP A 538 17.05 21.93 -4.99
CA ASP A 538 17.91 22.67 -5.92
C ASP A 538 18.66 23.81 -5.22
N ILE A 539 18.02 24.52 -4.29
CA ILE A 539 18.66 25.54 -3.45
C ILE A 539 19.73 24.92 -2.54
N ALA A 540 19.41 23.82 -1.85
CA ALA A 540 20.36 23.11 -0.98
C ALA A 540 21.62 22.70 -1.75
N LYS A 541 21.44 22.20 -2.98
CA LYS A 541 22.53 21.84 -3.89
C LYS A 541 23.37 23.03 -4.34
N LEU A 542 22.75 24.19 -4.63
CA LEU A 542 23.47 25.43 -4.94
C LEU A 542 24.30 25.91 -3.74
N ILE A 543 23.73 25.87 -2.54
CA ILE A 543 24.43 26.24 -1.30
C ILE A 543 25.61 25.30 -1.04
N ALA A 544 25.39 23.98 -1.03
CA ALA A 544 26.45 22.99 -0.80
C ALA A 544 27.60 23.11 -1.80
N LYS A 545 27.29 23.35 -3.08
CA LYS A 545 28.30 23.58 -4.13
C LYS A 545 29.12 24.84 -3.87
N THR A 546 28.49 25.89 -3.36
CA THR A 546 29.15 27.17 -3.03
C THR A 546 30.04 27.03 -1.81
N LEU A 547 29.57 26.40 -0.74
CA LEU A 547 30.36 26.10 0.47
C LEU A 547 31.60 25.27 0.12
N LYS A 548 31.45 24.27 -0.75
CA LYS A 548 32.57 23.46 -1.25
C LYS A 548 33.55 24.28 -2.08
N ALA A 549 33.07 25.18 -2.92
CA ALA A 549 33.92 26.06 -3.73
C ALA A 549 34.68 27.08 -2.86
N ALA A 550 34.07 27.55 -1.77
CA ALA A 550 34.69 28.40 -0.77
C ALA A 550 35.70 27.66 0.13
N GLY A 551 35.66 26.32 0.13
CA GLY A 551 36.51 25.47 0.97
C GLY A 551 36.03 25.34 2.41
N GLU A 552 34.76 25.69 2.69
CA GLU A 552 34.14 25.51 4.00
C GLU A 552 33.80 24.04 4.27
N ILE A 553 33.37 23.30 3.23
CA ILE A 553 33.14 21.85 3.32
C ILE A 553 34.04 21.07 2.37
N SER A 554 34.43 19.85 2.77
CA SER A 554 35.25 18.95 1.96
C SER A 554 34.44 18.24 0.86
N LYS A 555 35.12 17.51 -0.03
CA LYS A 555 34.47 16.68 -1.05
C LYS A 555 33.69 15.54 -0.39
N GLU A 556 34.22 14.99 0.68
CA GLU A 556 33.68 13.86 1.44
C GLU A 556 32.43 14.28 2.25
N GLN A 557 32.35 15.55 2.65
CA GLN A 557 31.19 16.11 3.36
C GLN A 557 30.08 16.59 2.43
N TYR A 558 30.33 16.69 1.12
CA TYR A 558 29.41 17.36 0.19
C TYR A 558 28.00 16.77 0.18
N GLU A 559 27.86 15.44 0.08
CA GLU A 559 26.53 14.80 0.02
C GLU A 559 25.78 14.96 1.34
N ALA A 560 26.43 14.65 2.47
CA ALA A 560 25.80 14.79 3.79
C ALA A 560 25.44 16.24 4.13
N ALA A 561 26.23 17.23 3.69
CA ALA A 561 25.89 18.64 3.84
C ALA A 561 24.70 19.05 2.95
N LYS A 562 24.69 18.58 1.70
CA LYS A 562 23.57 18.81 0.76
C LYS A 562 22.27 18.24 1.32
N ASP A 563 22.28 16.99 1.76
CA ASP A 563 21.11 16.31 2.34
C ASP A 563 20.63 17.02 3.62
N ALA A 564 21.55 17.43 4.52
CA ALA A 564 21.17 18.17 5.72
C ALA A 564 20.59 19.57 5.44
N LEU A 565 21.07 20.26 4.39
CA LEU A 565 20.52 21.54 3.95
C LEU A 565 19.12 21.37 3.35
N GLU A 566 18.92 20.32 2.56
CA GLU A 566 17.63 19.96 1.96
C GLU A 566 16.60 19.67 3.06
N ASP A 567 16.93 18.79 4.02
CA ASP A 567 16.06 18.43 5.14
C ASP A 567 15.58 19.67 5.93
N GLU A 568 16.47 20.63 6.21
CA GLU A 568 16.10 21.86 6.92
C GLU A 568 15.25 22.81 6.07
N LEU A 569 15.55 22.98 4.77
CA LEU A 569 14.78 23.85 3.89
C LEU A 569 13.36 23.32 3.62
N VAL A 570 13.20 21.99 3.53
CA VAL A 570 11.90 21.33 3.38
C VAL A 570 11.10 21.34 4.69
N ALA A 571 11.77 21.33 5.84
CA ALA A 571 11.09 21.43 7.14
C ALA A 571 10.63 22.87 7.46
N ASP A 572 11.29 23.90 6.95
CA ASP A 572 10.95 25.30 7.23
C ASP A 572 11.11 26.20 6.00
N PHE A 573 10.00 26.39 5.28
CA PHE A 573 9.83 27.26 4.11
C PHE A 573 9.74 28.76 4.43
N SER A 574 9.98 29.21 5.67
CA SER A 574 9.98 30.65 5.98
C SER A 574 11.07 31.46 5.25
N TRP A 575 11.98 30.79 4.55
CA TRP A 575 12.90 31.41 3.61
C TRP A 575 12.20 32.00 2.37
N VAL A 576 11.02 31.49 1.99
CA VAL A 576 10.19 32.05 0.91
C VAL A 576 9.77 33.48 1.22
N ASP A 577 9.45 33.77 2.49
CA ASP A 577 8.98 35.09 2.92
C ASP A 577 10.11 36.06 3.30
N SER A 578 11.22 35.53 3.80
CA SER A 578 12.28 36.34 4.40
C SER A 578 13.52 36.51 3.54
N GLU A 579 13.62 35.79 2.41
CA GLU A 579 14.81 35.67 1.56
C GLU A 579 16.05 35.12 2.30
N THR A 580 15.89 34.67 3.54
CA THR A 580 16.98 34.22 4.41
C THR A 580 16.62 32.95 5.15
N HIS A 581 17.61 32.12 5.44
CA HIS A 581 17.43 30.96 6.31
C HIS A 581 18.60 30.85 7.29
N GLU A 582 18.30 30.67 8.58
CA GLU A 582 19.29 30.36 9.61
C GLU A 582 19.20 28.86 9.92
N PHE A 583 20.19 28.09 9.45
CA PHE A 583 20.27 26.66 9.69
C PHE A 583 20.65 26.38 11.14
N THR A 584 19.97 25.39 11.70
CA THR A 584 20.02 25.02 13.11
C THR A 584 20.63 23.65 13.36
N SER A 585 20.80 22.82 12.32
CA SER A 585 21.42 21.51 12.42
C SER A 585 22.78 21.58 13.10
N ASP A 586 22.95 20.74 14.12
CA ASP A 586 24.22 20.55 14.82
C ASP A 586 25.33 20.10 13.84
N TYR A 587 24.97 19.28 12.84
CA TYR A 587 25.90 18.80 11.84
C TYR A 587 26.44 19.95 10.99
N LEU A 588 25.55 20.78 10.41
CA LEU A 588 25.97 21.92 9.60
C LEU A 588 26.83 22.89 10.41
N ARG A 589 26.43 23.19 11.65
CA ARG A 589 27.19 24.06 12.55
C ARG A 589 28.55 23.51 12.98
N GLU A 590 28.75 22.20 12.91
CA GLU A 590 30.05 21.58 13.17
C GLU A 590 30.98 21.67 11.95
N ILE A 591 30.44 21.59 10.73
CA ILE A 591 31.24 21.47 9.51
C ILE A 591 31.42 22.78 8.73
N CYS A 592 30.60 23.82 8.97
CA CYS A 592 30.74 25.11 8.31
C CYS A 592 30.57 26.30 9.28
N ASP A 593 31.34 27.36 9.06
CA ASP A 593 31.24 28.62 9.83
C ASP A 593 30.03 29.45 9.38
N THR A 594 29.55 29.24 8.15
CA THR A 594 28.36 29.90 7.59
C THR A 594 27.11 29.08 7.86
N TYR A 595 26.18 29.64 8.66
CA TYR A 595 24.91 28.99 9.00
C TYR A 595 23.70 29.92 8.82
N ILE A 596 23.90 31.14 8.31
CA ILE A 596 22.83 32.06 7.90
C ILE A 596 23.05 32.36 6.42
N PHE A 597 22.05 32.05 5.60
CA PHE A 597 22.14 32.16 4.14
C PHE A 597 21.11 33.16 3.65
N LYS A 598 21.55 34.07 2.75
CA LYS A 598 20.65 34.92 1.99
C LYS A 598 20.45 34.29 0.63
N LEU A 599 19.22 33.88 0.31
CA LEU A 599 18.94 33.09 -0.89
C LEU A 599 19.24 33.87 -2.18
N THR A 600 19.11 35.20 -2.15
CA THR A 600 19.52 36.09 -3.27
C THR A 600 21.00 36.01 -3.64
N ASP A 601 21.86 35.42 -2.79
CA ASP A 601 23.27 35.21 -3.12
C ASP A 601 23.48 33.98 -4.03
N TYR A 602 22.46 33.12 -4.17
CA TYR A 602 22.55 31.82 -4.86
C TYR A 602 21.65 31.71 -6.11
N MET A 603 20.58 32.51 -6.18
CA MET A 603 19.57 32.45 -7.25
C MET A 603 18.93 33.82 -7.52
N ASP A 604 18.21 33.96 -8.64
CA ASP A 604 17.43 35.16 -8.95
C ASP A 604 16.07 35.08 -8.25
N PHE A 605 16.08 35.28 -6.93
CA PHE A 605 14.93 35.02 -6.05
C PHE A 605 13.61 35.65 -6.53
N GLU A 606 13.66 36.87 -7.09
CA GLU A 606 12.48 37.59 -7.59
C GLU A 606 11.82 36.90 -8.80
N ASN A 607 12.61 36.23 -9.64
CA ASN A 607 12.12 35.57 -10.86
C ASN A 607 11.99 34.05 -10.71
N ASP A 608 12.76 33.44 -9.81
CA ASP A 608 12.87 31.98 -9.65
C ASP A 608 11.97 31.44 -8.51
N VAL A 609 11.52 32.29 -7.57
CA VAL A 609 10.62 31.89 -6.47
C VAL A 609 9.24 32.51 -6.69
N PRO A 610 8.19 31.72 -6.97
CA PRO A 610 6.85 32.25 -7.17
C PRO A 610 6.22 32.75 -5.85
N ALA A 611 5.13 33.51 -5.96
CA ALA A 611 4.33 33.85 -4.79
C ALA A 611 3.68 32.60 -4.20
N ALA A 612 3.61 32.50 -2.86
CA ALA A 612 3.02 31.40 -2.10
C ALA A 612 1.48 31.36 -2.23
N THR A 613 1.00 31.12 -3.45
CA THR A 613 -0.41 31.14 -3.85
C THR A 613 -0.89 29.78 -4.36
N GLY A 614 -0.08 28.74 -4.21
CA GLY A 614 -0.34 27.40 -4.71
C GLY A 614 0.91 26.52 -4.63
N GLY A 615 1.02 25.54 -5.53
CA GLY A 615 2.01 24.46 -5.41
C GLY A 615 1.68 23.57 -4.21
N VAL A 616 0.39 23.39 -3.92
CA VAL A 616 -0.07 22.66 -2.74
C VAL A 616 -0.94 21.48 -3.13
N LEU A 617 -0.62 20.33 -2.56
CA LEU A 617 -1.43 19.13 -2.52
C LEU A 617 -2.07 19.04 -1.13
N LEU A 618 -3.38 19.00 -1.08
CA LEU A 618 -4.22 18.99 0.11
C LEU A 618 -4.88 17.61 0.25
N GLU A 619 -5.14 17.22 1.50
CA GLU A 619 -5.79 15.96 1.82
C GLU A 619 -6.77 16.14 2.97
N MET A 620 -7.94 15.51 2.85
CA MET A 620 -8.78 15.19 3.99
C MET A 620 -8.45 13.77 4.45
N ASP A 621 -7.78 13.63 5.60
CA ASP A 621 -7.54 12.33 6.27
C ASP A 621 -7.76 12.48 7.80
N PHE A 622 -9.02 12.71 8.16
CA PHE A 622 -9.40 13.07 9.52
C PHE A 622 -8.98 12.02 10.56
N TRP A 623 -9.22 10.74 10.27
CA TRP A 623 -9.13 9.70 11.28
C TRP A 623 -7.69 9.49 11.75
N TYR A 624 -6.75 9.50 10.81
CA TYR A 624 -5.34 9.30 11.10
C TYR A 624 -4.72 10.48 11.82
N GLN A 625 -4.97 11.68 11.32
CA GLN A 625 -4.31 12.89 11.81
C GLN A 625 -4.71 13.17 13.26
N ILE A 626 -5.98 12.97 13.63
CA ILE A 626 -6.42 13.07 15.02
C ILE A 626 -5.80 12.01 15.92
N GLN A 627 -5.64 10.77 15.45
CA GLN A 627 -4.97 9.73 16.24
C GLN A 627 -3.51 10.08 16.54
N GLN A 628 -2.87 10.86 15.66
CA GLN A 628 -1.53 11.38 15.88
C GLN A 628 -1.49 12.70 16.65
N GLY A 629 -2.64 13.28 16.98
CA GLY A 629 -2.72 14.59 17.62
C GLY A 629 -2.31 15.74 16.71
N LYS A 630 -2.38 15.57 15.39
CA LYS A 630 -2.11 16.64 14.41
C LYS A 630 -3.35 17.52 14.25
N GLU A 631 -3.15 18.82 14.37
CA GLU A 631 -4.15 19.82 14.03
C GLU A 631 -4.19 20.05 12.51
N PRO A 632 -5.35 20.31 11.91
CA PRO A 632 -5.44 20.64 10.49
C PRO A 632 -4.77 21.97 10.19
N ASN A 633 -4.11 22.07 9.02
CA ASN A 633 -3.55 23.33 8.51
C ASN A 633 -4.67 24.33 8.18
N VAL A 634 -5.79 23.82 7.66
CA VAL A 634 -7.00 24.60 7.37
C VAL A 634 -8.19 23.95 8.07
N LEU A 635 -8.86 24.70 8.94
CA LEU A 635 -10.10 24.29 9.57
C LEU A 635 -11.17 25.32 9.22
N THR A 636 -12.03 24.94 8.28
CA THR A 636 -13.05 25.87 7.79
C THR A 636 -14.04 26.26 8.89
N ALA A 637 -14.79 27.34 8.67
CA ALA A 637 -15.82 27.83 9.56
C ALA A 637 -16.93 26.80 9.81
N TYR A 638 -17.10 25.86 8.87
CA TYR A 638 -18.02 24.72 8.97
C TYR A 638 -17.32 23.43 9.45
N ALA A 639 -16.12 23.57 10.02
CA ALA A 639 -15.32 22.53 10.67
C ALA A 639 -14.96 21.35 9.76
N LEU A 640 -14.73 21.61 8.47
CA LEU A 640 -14.04 20.70 7.56
C LEU A 640 -12.54 20.77 7.82
N PRO A 641 -11.88 19.67 8.22
CA PRO A 641 -10.44 19.64 8.44
C PRO A 641 -9.70 19.29 7.15
N ILE A 642 -8.72 20.11 6.77
CA ILE A 642 -7.89 19.94 5.58
C ILE A 642 -6.41 20.07 5.98
N TYR A 643 -5.59 19.16 5.49
CA TYR A 643 -4.18 19.06 5.78
C TYR A 643 -3.38 19.30 4.50
N THR A 644 -2.21 19.94 4.59
CA THR A 644 -1.26 19.93 3.47
C THR A 644 -0.56 18.58 3.46
N ASN A 645 -0.62 17.89 2.32
CA ASN A 645 0.12 16.67 2.10
C ASN A 645 1.50 16.98 1.51
N THR A 646 1.55 17.93 0.57
CA THR A 646 2.80 18.49 0.03
C THR A 646 2.60 19.99 -0.19
N PRO A 647 3.42 20.86 0.43
CA PRO A 647 4.43 20.57 1.45
C PRO A 647 3.84 19.85 2.68
N ASP A 648 4.66 19.08 3.40
CA ASP A 648 4.22 18.31 4.59
C ASP A 648 3.48 19.21 5.61
N ALA A 649 2.41 18.69 6.21
CA ALA A 649 1.58 19.40 7.19
C ALA A 649 2.35 20.02 8.37
N GLU A 650 3.51 19.46 8.73
CA GLU A 650 4.36 19.96 9.82
C GLU A 650 5.41 20.97 9.36
N ALA A 651 5.58 21.15 8.05
CA ALA A 651 6.53 22.12 7.51
C ALA A 651 6.06 23.55 7.82
N LYS A 652 7.02 24.41 8.19
CA LYS A 652 6.71 25.82 8.49
C LYS A 652 6.61 26.63 7.20
N PHE A 653 5.38 26.88 6.76
CA PHE A 653 5.09 27.68 5.55
C PHE A 653 3.88 28.60 5.76
N ASP A 654 4.01 29.53 6.71
CA ASP A 654 2.89 30.35 7.21
C ASP A 654 2.16 31.12 6.09
N SER A 655 2.87 31.70 5.12
CA SER A 655 2.27 32.48 4.03
C SER A 655 1.42 31.64 3.08
N LEU A 656 1.87 30.44 2.72
CA LEU A 656 1.09 29.50 1.90
C LEU A 656 -0.15 29.03 2.65
N VAL A 657 -0.01 28.67 3.93
CA VAL A 657 -1.15 28.22 4.75
C VAL A 657 -2.17 29.34 4.92
N GLU A 658 -1.76 30.57 5.20
CA GLU A 658 -2.65 31.74 5.30
C GLU A 658 -3.40 32.01 3.98
N TYR A 659 -2.69 31.91 2.85
CA TYR A 659 -3.32 32.05 1.53
C TYR A 659 -4.38 30.96 1.30
N ILE A 660 -4.04 29.70 1.53
CA ILE A 660 -4.95 28.57 1.27
C ILE A 660 -6.12 28.57 2.24
N ASP A 661 -5.93 28.89 3.52
CA ASP A 661 -7.03 29.06 4.48
C ASP A 661 -8.03 30.11 3.99
N THR A 662 -7.54 31.28 3.57
CA THR A 662 -8.38 32.35 3.04
C THR A 662 -9.09 31.95 1.74
N TYR A 663 -8.36 31.31 0.81
CA TYR A 663 -8.89 30.86 -0.48
C TYR A 663 -10.01 29.83 -0.31
N VAL A 664 -9.75 28.78 0.48
CA VAL A 664 -10.71 27.71 0.75
C VAL A 664 -11.91 28.25 1.52
N GLN A 665 -11.70 29.15 2.49
CA GLN A 665 -12.78 29.71 3.26
C GLN A 665 -13.70 30.63 2.43
N ALA A 666 -13.14 31.46 1.55
CA ALA A 666 -13.91 32.29 0.63
C ALA A 666 -14.72 31.42 -0.36
N MET A 667 -14.09 30.38 -0.90
CA MET A 667 -14.75 29.39 -1.76
C MET A 667 -15.89 28.68 -1.01
N GLU A 668 -15.66 28.18 0.20
CA GLU A 668 -16.70 27.55 1.01
C GLU A 668 -17.85 28.53 1.28
N TYR A 669 -17.56 29.78 1.64
CA TYR A 669 -18.61 30.78 1.85
C TYR A 669 -19.44 31.04 0.60
N SER A 670 -18.81 31.09 -0.59
CA SER A 670 -19.56 31.19 -1.85
C SER A 670 -20.57 30.03 -1.98
N LEU A 671 -20.22 28.80 -1.59
CA LEU A 671 -21.14 27.65 -1.65
C LEU A 671 -22.33 27.78 -0.68
N HIS A 672 -22.23 28.61 0.37
CA HIS A 672 -23.29 28.82 1.37
C HIS A 672 -24.25 29.97 1.01
N THR A 673 -23.88 30.86 0.08
CA THR A 673 -24.74 31.97 -0.37
C THR A 673 -25.84 31.51 -1.32
N THR A 674 -26.71 32.45 -1.69
CA THR A 674 -27.89 32.19 -2.53
C THR A 674 -27.56 32.10 -4.01
N ASP A 675 -26.61 32.90 -4.48
CA ASP A 675 -26.17 33.01 -5.87
C ASP A 675 -24.80 32.38 -6.13
N PHE A 676 -24.25 31.73 -5.10
CA PHE A 676 -22.97 31.05 -5.12
C PHE A 676 -21.77 31.96 -5.39
N VAL A 677 -21.93 33.25 -5.06
CA VAL A 677 -20.90 34.28 -5.12
C VAL A 677 -20.44 34.61 -3.71
N TYR A 678 -19.14 34.82 -3.54
CA TYR A 678 -18.58 35.38 -2.32
C TYR A 678 -18.72 36.91 -2.33
N ASP A 679 -19.45 37.48 -1.36
CA ASP A 679 -19.50 38.92 -1.08
C ASP A 679 -18.95 39.19 0.31
N ASN A 680 -17.96 40.07 0.41
CA ASN A 680 -17.30 40.42 1.66
C ASN A 680 -18.22 41.14 2.67
N HIS A 681 -19.37 41.65 2.21
CA HIS A 681 -20.36 42.34 3.03
C HIS A 681 -21.47 41.42 3.54
N ASP A 682 -21.51 40.16 3.07
CA ASP A 682 -22.49 39.19 3.52
C ASP A 682 -22.27 38.81 4.99
N ILE A 683 -23.35 38.39 5.63
CA ILE A 683 -23.26 37.78 6.95
C ILE A 683 -22.73 36.36 6.78
N HIS A 684 -21.47 36.16 7.16
CA HIS A 684 -20.86 34.85 7.20
C HIS A 684 -21.12 34.14 8.54
N TYR A 685 -21.18 32.81 8.50
CA TYR A 685 -21.45 31.98 9.67
C TYR A 685 -20.29 31.02 9.96
N LYS A 686 -20.29 30.49 11.18
CA LYS A 686 -19.46 29.35 11.59
C LYS A 686 -20.26 28.41 12.48
N VAL A 687 -19.88 27.14 12.50
CA VAL A 687 -20.46 26.18 13.44
C VAL A 687 -20.11 26.58 14.88
N ALA A 688 -21.13 26.64 15.73
CA ALA A 688 -21.02 26.89 17.17
C ALA A 688 -21.11 25.58 17.96
N ASP A 689 -22.02 24.69 17.56
CA ASP A 689 -22.15 23.32 18.09
C ASP A 689 -22.37 22.36 16.92
N LYS A 690 -21.57 21.28 16.88
CA LYS A 690 -21.61 20.24 15.84
C LYS A 690 -22.79 19.28 15.99
N GLY A 691 -23.59 19.42 17.05
CA GLY A 691 -24.73 18.55 17.33
C GLY A 691 -24.33 17.08 17.51
N TRP A 692 -25.31 16.19 17.42
CA TRP A 692 -25.09 14.73 17.53
C TRP A 692 -25.97 13.97 16.54
N TYR A 693 -25.55 12.76 16.18
CA TYR A 693 -26.34 11.84 15.35
C TYR A 693 -27.38 11.12 16.23
N ASP A 694 -28.64 11.13 15.83
CA ASP A 694 -29.76 10.53 16.61
C ASP A 694 -30.10 9.09 16.23
N GLY A 695 -29.34 8.50 15.30
CA GLY A 695 -29.61 7.19 14.70
C GLY A 695 -30.19 7.28 13.29
N THR A 696 -30.71 8.44 12.88
CA THR A 696 -31.29 8.68 11.56
C THR A 696 -30.69 9.88 10.83
N LYS A 697 -30.36 10.93 11.57
CA LYS A 697 -29.75 12.15 11.05
C LYS A 697 -29.03 12.90 12.14
N ARG A 698 -28.30 13.95 11.76
CA ARG A 698 -27.69 14.86 12.72
C ARG A 698 -28.69 15.91 13.20
N VAL A 699 -28.70 16.16 14.52
CA VAL A 699 -29.60 17.11 15.18
C VAL A 699 -28.85 18.01 16.15
N GLY A 700 -29.40 19.20 16.42
CA GLY A 700 -28.83 20.13 17.40
C GLY A 700 -27.61 20.91 16.90
N VAL A 701 -27.33 20.92 15.59
CA VAL A 701 -26.30 21.78 15.00
C VAL A 701 -26.73 23.24 15.16
N THR A 702 -25.81 24.08 15.63
CA THR A 702 -26.07 25.52 15.76
C THR A 702 -24.93 26.32 15.14
N TYR A 703 -25.26 27.49 14.62
CA TYR A 703 -24.34 28.40 13.96
C TYR A 703 -24.33 29.76 14.67
N ARG A 704 -23.25 30.52 14.47
CA ARG A 704 -23.14 31.92 14.88
C ARG A 704 -22.46 32.71 13.78
N GLU A 705 -22.70 34.01 13.74
CA GLU A 705 -22.00 34.92 12.83
C GLU A 705 -20.47 34.82 13.03
N ASN A 706 -19.74 34.92 11.93
CA ASN A 706 -18.29 34.91 11.88
C ASN A 706 -17.81 36.14 11.12
N GLU A 707 -16.85 36.86 11.69
CA GLU A 707 -16.15 37.92 10.95
C GLU A 707 -15.10 37.24 10.06
N PHE A 708 -15.16 37.53 8.76
CA PHE A 708 -14.21 37.05 7.77
C PHE A 708 -14.08 38.15 6.71
N ASP A 709 -12.84 38.45 6.31
CA ASP A 709 -12.54 39.48 5.31
C ASP A 709 -11.59 38.89 4.26
N ALA A 710 -12.10 38.72 3.05
CA ALA A 710 -11.32 38.28 1.89
C ALA A 710 -11.67 39.12 0.66
N ALA A 711 -11.63 40.44 0.81
CA ALA A 711 -11.95 41.41 -0.25
C ALA A 711 -11.24 41.19 -1.60
N GLY A 712 -10.12 40.43 -1.63
CA GLY A 712 -9.46 40.03 -2.87
C GLY A 712 -10.28 39.09 -3.77
N TYR A 713 -11.26 38.39 -3.20
CA TYR A 713 -12.16 37.47 -3.89
C TYR A 713 -13.60 37.98 -3.98
N ASP A 714 -13.86 39.24 -3.60
CA ASP A 714 -15.20 39.83 -3.64
C ASP A 714 -15.80 39.77 -5.06
N GLY A 715 -16.99 39.19 -5.17
CA GLY A 715 -17.68 38.95 -6.44
C GLY A 715 -17.27 37.68 -7.19
N TRP A 716 -16.39 36.84 -6.62
CA TRP A 716 -16.05 35.56 -7.24
C TRP A 716 -17.15 34.53 -7.03
N HIS A 717 -17.53 33.86 -8.11
CA HIS A 717 -18.41 32.71 -8.06
C HIS A 717 -17.60 31.45 -7.69
N TYR A 718 -18.21 30.41 -7.12
CA TYR A 718 -17.46 29.18 -6.75
C TYR A 718 -16.65 28.58 -7.92
N THR A 719 -17.13 28.78 -9.15
CA THR A 719 -16.47 28.35 -10.39
C THR A 719 -15.17 29.10 -10.68
N ASP A 720 -14.93 30.24 -10.04
CA ASP A 720 -13.66 30.98 -10.13
C ASP A 720 -12.60 30.38 -9.19
N PHE A 721 -13.04 29.68 -8.14
CA PHE A 721 -12.15 29.00 -7.19
C PHE A 721 -11.91 27.52 -7.53
N LEU A 722 -12.92 26.84 -8.08
CA LEU A 722 -12.92 25.39 -8.28
C LEU A 722 -12.96 25.04 -9.76
N ASP A 723 -12.12 24.11 -10.18
CA ASP A 723 -12.22 23.48 -11.48
C ASP A 723 -13.48 22.61 -11.53
N ILE A 724 -14.45 23.04 -12.35
CA ILE A 724 -15.79 22.45 -12.35
C ILE A 724 -15.82 21.06 -12.98
N ASP A 725 -14.99 20.82 -13.99
CA ASP A 725 -14.92 19.51 -14.63
C ASP A 725 -14.40 18.46 -13.62
N SER A 726 -13.36 18.80 -12.86
CA SER A 726 -12.86 17.94 -11.78
C SER A 726 -13.92 17.70 -10.70
N ALA A 727 -14.69 18.73 -10.31
CA ALA A 727 -15.74 18.60 -9.31
C ALA A 727 -16.89 17.68 -9.77
N ILE A 728 -17.31 17.82 -11.04
CA ILE A 728 -18.34 16.96 -11.63
C ILE A 728 -17.85 15.52 -11.74
N ASN A 729 -16.65 15.31 -12.28
CA ASN A 729 -16.09 13.97 -12.46
C ASN A 729 -15.87 13.31 -11.09
N ASN A 730 -15.38 14.05 -10.10
CA ASN A 730 -15.23 13.55 -8.74
C ASN A 730 -16.57 13.15 -8.13
N MET A 731 -17.62 13.96 -8.28
CA MET A 731 -18.96 13.60 -7.82
C MET A 731 -19.46 12.31 -8.50
N LEU A 732 -19.24 12.15 -9.81
CA LEU A 732 -19.59 10.92 -10.51
C LEU A 732 -18.85 9.70 -9.95
N VAL A 733 -17.54 9.80 -9.71
CA VAL A 733 -16.76 8.71 -9.09
C VAL A 733 -17.27 8.39 -7.69
N CYS A 734 -17.54 9.41 -6.87
CA CYS A 734 -18.09 9.23 -5.53
C CYS A 734 -19.42 8.49 -5.56
N GLU A 735 -20.32 8.89 -6.46
CA GLU A 735 -21.62 8.27 -6.57
C GLU A 735 -21.55 6.88 -7.21
N ILE A 736 -20.76 6.64 -8.25
CA ILE A 736 -20.68 5.31 -8.89
C ILE A 736 -20.02 4.29 -7.94
N SER A 737 -18.99 4.70 -7.20
CA SER A 737 -18.29 3.83 -6.24
C SER A 737 -19.14 3.51 -5.01
N LEU A 738 -19.98 4.47 -4.59
CA LEU A 738 -20.62 4.47 -3.26
C LEU A 738 -19.57 4.26 -2.15
N ASN A 739 -18.37 4.83 -2.33
CA ASN A 739 -17.27 4.70 -1.38
C ASN A 739 -17.59 5.47 -0.09
N TRP A 740 -17.31 4.83 1.04
CA TRP A 740 -17.54 5.38 2.38
C TRP A 740 -16.73 6.65 2.66
N ASP A 741 -15.54 6.75 2.08
CA ASP A 741 -14.58 7.81 2.38
C ASP A 741 -14.67 9.04 1.48
N CYS A 742 -15.53 9.01 0.44
CA CYS A 742 -15.78 10.16 -0.42
C CYS A 742 -16.12 11.44 0.37
N MET A 743 -15.37 12.51 0.10
CA MET A 743 -15.44 13.81 0.79
C MET A 743 -15.25 13.72 2.31
N LYS A 744 -14.43 12.76 2.78
CA LYS A 744 -14.12 12.56 4.20
C LYS A 744 -12.66 12.17 4.46
N ASN A 745 -12.23 11.04 3.92
CA ASN A 745 -10.88 10.51 4.03
C ASN A 745 -10.34 10.22 2.63
N SER A 746 -9.03 10.18 2.45
CA SER A 746 -8.40 9.86 1.15
C SER A 746 -8.92 10.75 0.01
N PHE A 747 -9.40 11.95 0.36
CA PHE A 747 -9.93 12.94 -0.57
C PHE A 747 -8.86 13.99 -0.79
N PHE A 748 -8.24 13.95 -1.96
CA PHE A 748 -7.20 14.89 -2.33
C PHE A 748 -7.75 16.04 -3.16
N MET A 749 -7.10 17.18 -3.00
CA MET A 749 -7.29 18.36 -3.82
C MET A 749 -5.92 18.95 -4.09
N TYR A 750 -5.75 19.66 -5.19
CA TYR A 750 -4.53 20.42 -5.38
C TYR A 750 -4.82 21.79 -5.97
N LYS A 751 -3.87 22.70 -5.78
CA LYS A 751 -3.89 24.01 -6.41
C LYS A 751 -2.48 24.38 -6.83
N ASP A 752 -2.28 24.59 -8.12
CA ASP A 752 -1.02 25.16 -8.63
C ASP A 752 -0.93 26.66 -8.31
N ILE A 753 0.26 27.26 -8.48
CA ILE A 753 0.50 28.70 -8.26
C ILE A 753 -0.55 29.53 -9.00
N ASP A 754 -0.64 29.29 -10.31
CA ASP A 754 -1.63 29.88 -11.18
C ASP A 754 -2.72 28.84 -11.48
N GLY A 755 -3.96 29.11 -11.07
CA GLY A 755 -5.07 28.23 -11.40
C GLY A 755 -6.07 28.06 -10.27
N LYS A 756 -7.07 27.23 -10.58
CA LYS A 756 -8.15 26.88 -9.67
C LYS A 756 -7.75 25.66 -8.84
N MET A 757 -8.43 25.47 -7.73
CA MET A 757 -8.34 24.22 -7.00
C MET A 757 -8.98 23.11 -7.84
N VAL A 758 -8.37 21.94 -7.86
CA VAL A 758 -8.82 20.75 -8.58
C VAL A 758 -9.14 19.65 -7.57
N PHE A 759 -10.23 18.92 -7.77
CA PHE A 759 -10.54 17.72 -6.98
C PHE A 759 -9.80 16.51 -7.57
N GLY A 760 -8.92 15.93 -6.78
CA GLY A 760 -8.03 14.84 -7.20
C GLY A 760 -6.62 15.00 -6.60
N PRO A 761 -5.74 14.01 -6.84
CA PRO A 761 -6.02 12.75 -7.52
C PRO A 761 -6.93 11.84 -6.69
N VAL A 762 -7.65 10.92 -7.33
CA VAL A 762 -8.50 9.97 -6.60
C VAL A 762 -7.66 8.88 -5.91
N TRP A 763 -8.09 8.42 -4.72
CA TRP A 763 -7.33 7.45 -3.93
C TRP A 763 -8.23 6.60 -3.03
N ASP A 764 -7.77 5.38 -2.67
CA ASP A 764 -8.34 4.49 -1.63
C ASP A 764 -9.83 4.10 -1.82
N PHE A 765 -10.09 3.20 -2.78
CA PHE A 765 -11.43 2.71 -3.15
C PHE A 765 -11.72 1.26 -2.76
N ASP A 766 -10.96 0.70 -1.82
CA ASP A 766 -11.24 -0.64 -1.30
C ASP A 766 -12.53 -0.70 -0.46
N TRP A 767 -13.02 0.45 0.04
CA TRP A 767 -14.31 0.63 0.73
C TRP A 767 -15.48 0.94 -0.22
N ALA A 768 -15.45 0.42 -1.45
CA ALA A 768 -16.48 0.61 -2.46
C ALA A 768 -17.29 -0.66 -2.76
N TRP A 769 -18.42 -0.49 -3.44
CA TRP A 769 -19.25 -1.58 -3.98
C TRP A 769 -19.56 -2.69 -2.96
N GLY A 770 -20.07 -2.27 -1.79
CA GLY A 770 -20.48 -3.19 -0.71
C GLY A 770 -19.36 -3.83 0.10
N ASN A 771 -18.09 -3.55 -0.22
CA ASN A 771 -16.97 -3.95 0.62
C ASN A 771 -16.59 -2.82 1.58
N SER A 772 -16.42 -3.17 2.86
CA SER A 772 -15.76 -2.36 3.88
C SER A 772 -15.52 -3.22 5.13
N MET A 773 -14.90 -2.66 6.16
CA MET A 773 -14.76 -3.35 7.46
C MET A 773 -16.10 -3.64 8.15
N GLY A 774 -17.19 -2.92 7.79
CA GLY A 774 -18.50 -3.01 8.44
C GLY A 774 -19.71 -3.22 7.52
N GLN A 775 -19.51 -3.53 6.22
CA GLN A 775 -20.53 -3.52 5.16
C GLN A 775 -21.35 -2.22 5.07
N ASN A 776 -20.69 -1.08 5.27
CA ASN A 776 -21.37 0.22 5.32
C ASN A 776 -21.89 0.70 3.95
N THR A 777 -21.43 0.08 2.85
CA THR A 777 -21.64 0.51 1.46
C THR A 777 -22.47 -0.50 0.64
N ASN A 778 -23.23 -1.38 1.30
CA ASN A 778 -23.99 -2.46 0.64
C ASN A 778 -25.37 -2.05 0.09
N ALA A 779 -25.62 -0.75 -0.09
CA ALA A 779 -26.90 -0.17 -0.50
C ALA A 779 -26.80 0.50 -1.89
N PRO A 780 -26.82 -0.25 -3.00
CA PRO A 780 -26.54 0.29 -4.34
C PRO A 780 -27.58 1.31 -4.85
N GLN A 781 -28.74 1.45 -4.21
CA GLN A 781 -29.86 2.28 -4.65
C GLN A 781 -30.08 3.52 -3.76
N THR A 782 -28.99 4.24 -3.49
CA THR A 782 -29.02 5.47 -2.68
C THR A 782 -27.92 6.43 -3.09
N TRP A 783 -28.09 7.73 -2.87
CA TRP A 783 -26.99 8.68 -3.07
C TRP A 783 -25.99 8.58 -1.92
N GLN A 784 -24.69 8.56 -2.22
CA GLN A 784 -23.63 8.71 -1.22
C GLN A 784 -23.75 10.11 -0.59
N THR A 785 -23.86 11.13 -1.46
CA THR A 785 -23.83 12.54 -1.05
C THR A 785 -24.98 12.88 -0.11
N THR A 786 -26.23 12.52 -0.45
CA THR A 786 -27.42 13.05 0.26
C THR A 786 -27.97 12.11 1.35
N ASN A 787 -27.49 10.87 1.44
CA ASN A 787 -27.95 9.95 2.46
C ASN A 787 -27.29 10.24 3.82
N GLU A 788 -28.11 10.49 4.84
CA GLU A 788 -27.67 10.85 6.19
C GLU A 788 -26.90 9.73 6.91
N TRP A 789 -27.02 8.48 6.44
CA TRP A 789 -26.22 7.36 6.94
C TRP A 789 -24.73 7.60 6.74
N PHE A 790 -24.33 8.16 5.59
CA PHE A 790 -22.92 8.45 5.32
C PHE A 790 -22.41 9.60 6.18
N ALA A 791 -23.29 10.45 6.74
CA ALA A 791 -22.92 11.53 7.64
C ALA A 791 -22.98 11.16 9.14
N ASN A 792 -23.09 9.85 9.45
CA ASN A 792 -23.18 9.42 10.84
C ASN A 792 -21.85 9.57 11.60
N GLU A 793 -20.72 9.38 10.91
CA GLU A 793 -19.43 9.22 11.56
C GLU A 793 -18.88 10.57 11.97
N GLN A 794 -18.92 11.55 11.07
CA GLN A 794 -18.38 12.89 11.29
C GLN A 794 -19.37 13.99 10.94
N TYR A 795 -19.30 15.09 11.70
CA TYR A 795 -20.17 16.26 11.47
C TYR A 795 -20.00 16.84 10.08
N TYR A 796 -18.76 17.02 9.65
CA TYR A 796 -18.46 17.74 8.41
C TYR A 796 -18.97 17.04 7.16
N GLN A 797 -19.27 15.73 7.22
CA GLN A 797 -19.97 15.02 6.15
C GLN A 797 -21.40 15.52 5.92
N THR A 798 -22.01 16.22 6.90
CA THR A 798 -23.30 16.90 6.72
C THR A 798 -23.20 18.19 5.92
N VAL A 799 -21.99 18.75 5.82
CA VAL A 799 -21.66 20.02 5.15
C VAL A 799 -20.56 19.84 4.08
N GLN A 800 -20.37 18.61 3.59
CA GLN A 800 -19.44 18.35 2.49
C GLN A 800 -19.81 19.19 1.24
N TRP A 801 -18.82 19.65 0.49
CA TRP A 801 -19.04 20.55 -0.64
C TRP A 801 -19.93 19.94 -1.75
N ASN A 802 -19.88 18.62 -1.98
CA ASN A 802 -20.81 17.98 -2.93
C ASN A 802 -22.28 18.21 -2.58
N ARG A 803 -22.65 18.30 -1.29
CA ARG A 803 -24.02 18.64 -0.85
C ARG A 803 -24.38 20.10 -1.15
N LEU A 804 -23.40 21.00 -1.16
CA LEU A 804 -23.62 22.42 -1.44
C LEU A 804 -23.66 22.69 -2.95
N LEU A 805 -22.80 22.02 -3.73
CA LEU A 805 -22.74 22.13 -5.20
C LEU A 805 -24.07 21.72 -5.85
N ILE A 806 -24.70 20.63 -5.41
CA ILE A 806 -25.98 20.16 -5.95
C ILE A 806 -27.18 21.07 -5.64
N ARG A 807 -26.98 22.15 -4.89
CA ARG A 807 -28.00 23.21 -4.75
C ARG A 807 -28.04 24.12 -5.98
N ASP A 808 -26.98 24.14 -6.79
CA ASP A 808 -26.92 24.94 -8.01
C ASP A 808 -27.46 24.13 -9.21
N PRO A 809 -28.58 24.53 -9.82
CA PRO A 809 -29.09 23.89 -11.03
C PRO A 809 -28.07 23.87 -12.18
N TYR A 810 -27.16 24.85 -12.25
CA TYR A 810 -26.11 24.83 -13.26
C TYR A 810 -25.19 23.61 -13.06
N PHE A 811 -24.71 23.37 -11.84
CA PHE A 811 -23.91 22.19 -11.52
C PHE A 811 -24.67 20.88 -11.80
N VAL A 812 -25.95 20.79 -11.40
CA VAL A 812 -26.75 19.57 -11.63
C VAL A 812 -26.97 19.29 -13.12
N VAL A 813 -27.16 20.32 -13.94
CA VAL A 813 -27.27 20.14 -15.41
C VAL A 813 -25.95 19.69 -16.00
N LYS A 814 -24.81 20.25 -15.56
CA LYS A 814 -23.50 19.81 -16.03
C LYS A 814 -23.18 18.37 -15.60
N LEU A 815 -23.57 17.98 -14.39
CA LEU A 815 -23.53 16.60 -13.93
C LEU A 815 -24.40 15.68 -14.80
N TYR A 816 -25.61 16.12 -15.17
CA TYR A 816 -26.51 15.40 -16.06
C TYR A 816 -25.89 15.18 -17.44
N GLU A 817 -25.38 16.24 -18.07
CA GLU A 817 -24.71 16.16 -19.38
C GLU A 817 -23.53 15.19 -19.30
N ARG A 818 -22.64 15.39 -18.33
CA ARG A 818 -21.44 14.57 -18.17
C ARG A 818 -21.75 13.10 -17.95
N TYR A 819 -22.76 12.77 -17.14
CA TYR A 819 -23.19 11.38 -16.97
C TYR A 819 -23.58 10.74 -18.31
N HIS A 820 -24.37 11.42 -19.14
CA HIS A 820 -24.81 10.86 -20.42
C HIS A 820 -23.66 10.70 -21.41
N ASP A 821 -22.68 11.62 -21.39
CA ASP A 821 -21.49 11.53 -22.22
C ASP A 821 -20.67 10.29 -21.89
N VAL A 822 -20.50 9.97 -20.61
CA VAL A 822 -19.62 8.88 -20.14
C VAL A 822 -20.33 7.56 -19.90
N ARG A 823 -21.66 7.54 -19.91
CA ARG A 823 -22.47 6.39 -19.47
C ARG A 823 -22.27 5.14 -20.31
N ASP A 824 -22.24 5.28 -21.63
CA ASP A 824 -22.10 4.15 -22.56
C ASP A 824 -20.64 3.85 -22.90
N GLU A 825 -19.75 4.85 -22.83
CA GLU A 825 -18.33 4.71 -23.17
C GLU A 825 -17.51 4.11 -22.03
N TYR A 826 -17.64 4.65 -20.82
CA TYR A 826 -16.76 4.30 -19.70
C TYR A 826 -17.51 3.51 -18.61
N ILE A 827 -18.68 3.99 -18.17
CA ILE A 827 -19.43 3.37 -17.07
C ILE A 827 -19.93 1.96 -17.45
N ALA A 828 -20.41 1.77 -18.69
CA ALA A 828 -20.85 0.46 -19.18
C ALA A 828 -19.68 -0.54 -19.33
N THR A 829 -18.47 -0.05 -19.62
CA THR A 829 -17.29 -0.88 -19.86
C THR A 829 -16.83 -1.60 -18.59
N ILE A 830 -16.96 -0.96 -17.42
CA ILE A 830 -16.68 -1.59 -16.12
C ILE A 830 -17.60 -2.78 -15.85
N LEU A 831 -18.88 -2.68 -16.24
CA LEU A 831 -19.84 -3.76 -16.10
C LEU A 831 -19.60 -4.94 -17.06
N GLY A 832 -18.92 -4.66 -18.17
CA GLY A 832 -18.70 -5.59 -19.26
C GLY A 832 -17.25 -6.06 -19.30
N ASP A 833 -16.56 -5.67 -20.36
CA ASP A 833 -15.27 -6.24 -20.76
C ASP A 833 -14.20 -6.12 -19.67
N ALA A 834 -14.11 -4.99 -18.96
CA ALA A 834 -13.05 -4.78 -17.95
C ALA A 834 -13.15 -5.76 -16.76
N LEU A 835 -14.35 -5.96 -16.20
CA LEU A 835 -14.54 -6.91 -15.09
C LEU A 835 -14.31 -8.36 -15.55
N TYR A 836 -14.70 -8.70 -16.78
CA TYR A 836 -14.45 -10.04 -17.34
C TYR A 836 -12.97 -10.29 -17.65
N GLU A 837 -12.27 -9.32 -18.22
CA GLU A 837 -10.82 -9.39 -18.47
C GLU A 837 -10.05 -9.56 -17.16
N MET A 838 -10.43 -8.81 -16.11
CA MET A 838 -9.86 -9.00 -14.78
C MET A 838 -10.18 -10.38 -14.22
N TRP A 839 -11.41 -10.87 -14.38
CA TRP A 839 -11.74 -12.23 -13.94
C TRP A 839 -10.82 -13.26 -14.61
N GLU A 840 -10.72 -13.25 -15.93
CA GLU A 840 -9.91 -14.22 -16.67
C GLU A 840 -8.42 -14.15 -16.28
N LYS A 841 -7.87 -12.93 -16.19
CA LYS A 841 -6.45 -12.73 -15.85
C LYS A 841 -6.13 -13.06 -14.38
N ASN A 842 -7.04 -12.75 -13.46
CA ASN A 842 -6.73 -12.72 -12.03
C ASN A 842 -7.18 -13.98 -11.26
N SER A 843 -7.97 -14.88 -11.85
CA SER A 843 -8.51 -16.06 -11.16
C SER A 843 -7.43 -16.94 -10.50
N LEU A 844 -6.36 -17.29 -11.22
CA LEU A 844 -5.30 -18.13 -10.65
C LEU A 844 -4.53 -17.42 -9.51
N PRO A 845 -4.01 -16.18 -9.70
CA PRO A 845 -3.41 -15.41 -8.61
C PRO A 845 -4.35 -15.19 -7.42
N GLY A 846 -5.64 -14.92 -7.68
CA GLY A 846 -6.67 -14.73 -6.67
C GLY A 846 -6.83 -15.95 -5.77
N TYR A 847 -6.90 -17.15 -6.38
CA TYR A 847 -6.94 -18.41 -5.65
C TYR A 847 -5.66 -18.68 -4.85
N ALA A 848 -4.48 -18.44 -5.43
CA ALA A 848 -3.21 -18.60 -4.72
C ALA A 848 -3.11 -17.64 -3.51
N ASN A 849 -3.57 -16.40 -3.67
CA ASN A 849 -3.66 -15.44 -2.59
C ASN A 849 -4.64 -15.89 -1.48
N GLU A 850 -5.81 -16.43 -1.86
CA GLU A 850 -6.77 -16.98 -0.91
C GLU A 850 -6.21 -18.16 -0.13
N LEU A 851 -5.51 -19.09 -0.79
CA LEU A 851 -4.83 -20.21 -0.12
C LEU A 851 -3.79 -19.73 0.90
N ARG A 852 -3.07 -18.65 0.59
CA ARG A 852 -2.05 -18.10 1.50
C ARG A 852 -2.64 -17.44 2.73
N TRP A 853 -3.75 -16.70 2.57
CA TRP A 853 -4.28 -15.80 3.61
C TRP A 853 -5.60 -16.23 4.23
N GLY A 854 -6.31 -17.20 3.65
CA GLY A 854 -7.63 -17.65 4.11
C GLY A 854 -8.79 -16.69 3.79
N GLY A 855 -8.62 -15.80 2.81
CA GLY A 855 -9.61 -14.80 2.40
C GLY A 855 -9.31 -13.37 2.90
N ALA A 856 -10.31 -12.48 2.90
CA ALA A 856 -10.15 -11.10 3.35
C ALA A 856 -10.26 -10.94 4.87
N PHE A 857 -9.61 -9.90 5.37
CA PHE A 857 -9.65 -9.48 6.77
C PHE A 857 -10.75 -8.44 7.04
N SER A 858 -11.92 -8.60 6.44
CA SER A 858 -13.02 -7.62 6.46
C SER A 858 -14.39 -8.26 6.63
N ALA A 859 -15.47 -7.50 6.39
CA ALA A 859 -16.82 -8.04 6.46
C ALA A 859 -17.16 -9.01 5.32
N THR A 860 -16.25 -9.23 4.37
CA THR A 860 -16.32 -10.27 3.34
C THR A 860 -15.47 -11.50 3.67
N ALA A 861 -14.94 -11.61 4.90
CA ALA A 861 -14.20 -12.78 5.37
C ALA A 861 -14.95 -14.09 5.14
N GLY A 862 -14.25 -15.10 4.62
CA GLY A 862 -14.80 -16.40 4.28
C GLY A 862 -15.53 -16.48 2.94
N GLN A 863 -15.60 -15.38 2.18
CA GLN A 863 -16.02 -15.41 0.78
C GLN A 863 -14.82 -15.68 -0.11
N THR A 864 -15.06 -16.41 -1.20
CA THR A 864 -14.06 -16.74 -2.22
C THR A 864 -13.84 -15.57 -3.19
N TYR A 865 -12.73 -15.63 -3.93
CA TYR A 865 -12.45 -14.71 -5.03
C TYR A 865 -13.61 -14.60 -6.03
N GLU A 866 -14.11 -15.73 -6.52
CA GLU A 866 -15.19 -15.79 -7.50
C GLU A 866 -16.51 -15.22 -6.95
N GLU A 867 -16.87 -15.54 -5.70
CA GLU A 867 -18.08 -15.02 -5.07
C GLU A 867 -18.06 -13.48 -4.96
N GLN A 868 -16.89 -12.89 -4.70
CA GLN A 868 -16.76 -11.44 -4.67
C GLN A 868 -16.89 -10.79 -6.04
N LEU A 869 -16.35 -11.38 -7.10
CA LEU A 869 -16.52 -10.85 -8.45
C LEU A 869 -17.99 -10.91 -8.89
N GLU A 870 -18.69 -12.00 -8.61
CA GLU A 870 -20.14 -12.11 -8.87
C GLU A 870 -20.94 -11.06 -8.08
N TYR A 871 -20.52 -10.78 -6.84
CA TYR A 871 -21.12 -9.73 -6.02
C TYR A 871 -20.90 -8.34 -6.60
N ILE A 872 -19.67 -7.99 -6.98
CA ILE A 872 -19.35 -6.71 -7.63
C ILE A 872 -20.19 -6.52 -8.89
N GLN A 873 -20.28 -7.55 -9.73
CA GLN A 873 -21.10 -7.50 -10.95
C GLN A 873 -22.56 -7.21 -10.62
N THR A 874 -23.13 -7.92 -9.64
CA THR A 874 -24.53 -7.74 -9.23
C THR A 874 -24.76 -6.36 -8.62
N PHE A 875 -23.82 -5.88 -7.78
CA PHE A 875 -23.88 -4.57 -7.16
C PHE A 875 -23.87 -3.47 -8.22
N LEU A 876 -22.89 -3.50 -9.13
CA LEU A 876 -22.74 -2.50 -10.18
C LEU A 876 -23.94 -2.48 -11.11
N MET A 877 -24.51 -3.65 -11.46
CA MET A 877 -25.72 -3.70 -12.29
C MET A 877 -26.87 -2.98 -11.60
N ALA A 878 -27.09 -3.25 -10.30
CA ALA A 878 -28.14 -2.57 -9.54
C ALA A 878 -27.86 -1.07 -9.38
N ARG A 879 -26.60 -0.67 -9.16
CA ARG A 879 -26.16 0.71 -9.00
C ARG A 879 -26.40 1.52 -10.26
N ILE A 880 -25.92 1.03 -11.39
CA ILE A 880 -25.97 1.72 -12.67
C ILE A 880 -27.40 1.79 -13.20
N MET A 881 -28.20 0.71 -13.06
CA MET A 881 -29.63 0.77 -13.40
C MET A 881 -30.40 1.80 -12.57
N TRP A 882 -30.03 1.98 -11.29
CA TRP A 882 -30.65 2.96 -10.43
C TRP A 882 -30.21 4.40 -10.78
N LEU A 883 -28.93 4.60 -11.11
CA LEU A 883 -28.43 5.88 -11.62
C LEU A 883 -29.12 6.24 -12.94
N ASP A 884 -29.30 5.29 -13.88
CA ASP A 884 -30.04 5.53 -15.14
C ASP A 884 -31.46 6.08 -14.89
N GLU A 885 -32.12 5.61 -13.83
CA GLU A 885 -33.45 6.12 -13.44
C GLU A 885 -33.36 7.56 -12.92
N GLN A 886 -32.37 7.88 -12.09
CA GLN A 886 -32.22 9.23 -11.54
C GLN A 886 -31.79 10.23 -12.63
N PHE A 887 -30.93 9.80 -13.54
CA PHE A 887 -30.47 10.59 -14.68
C PHE A 887 -31.43 10.53 -15.88
N SER A 888 -32.66 10.02 -15.74
CA SER A 888 -33.61 9.95 -16.86
C SER A 888 -34.08 11.31 -17.40
N SER A 889 -34.01 12.35 -16.56
CA SER A 889 -34.24 13.75 -16.91
C SER A 889 -33.64 14.66 -15.83
N ILE A 890 -33.42 15.93 -16.14
CA ILE A 890 -32.93 16.91 -15.16
C ILE A 890 -33.90 17.05 -13.98
N ASP A 891 -35.22 17.03 -14.23
CA ASP A 891 -36.23 17.07 -13.17
C ASP A 891 -36.16 15.84 -12.25
N ALA A 892 -35.95 14.64 -12.83
CA ALA A 892 -35.77 13.41 -12.04
C ALA A 892 -34.50 13.48 -11.19
N LEU A 893 -33.39 13.96 -11.77
CA LEU A 893 -32.12 14.09 -11.06
C LEU A 893 -32.24 15.07 -9.89
N ASN A 894 -32.76 16.28 -10.15
CA ASN A 894 -33.00 17.29 -9.11
C ASN A 894 -33.93 16.78 -8.00
N ALA A 895 -35.05 16.13 -8.37
CA ALA A 895 -35.98 15.57 -7.39
C ALA A 895 -35.35 14.46 -6.53
N SER A 896 -34.49 13.63 -7.13
CA SER A 896 -33.82 12.54 -6.42
C SER A 896 -32.72 13.01 -5.47
N LEU A 897 -32.00 14.08 -5.83
CA LEU A 897 -30.97 14.70 -4.99
C LEU A 897 -31.62 15.45 -3.83
N GLY A 898 -32.69 16.21 -4.09
CA GLY A 898 -33.53 16.85 -3.06
C GLY A 898 -32.92 18.08 -2.37
N TYR A 899 -31.89 18.69 -2.96
CA TYR A 899 -31.20 19.86 -2.39
C TYR A 899 -31.59 21.20 -3.03
N TYR A 900 -32.13 21.19 -4.25
CA TYR A 900 -32.68 22.38 -4.89
C TYR A 900 -34.21 22.41 -4.78
N VAL A 901 -34.77 23.51 -4.25
CA VAL A 901 -36.22 23.68 -4.05
C VAL A 901 -36.75 24.79 -4.95
N THR A 902 -37.47 24.40 -6.00
CA THR A 902 -38.19 25.31 -6.90
C THR A 902 -39.37 25.99 -6.20
N SER A 903 -39.68 27.23 -6.60
CA SER A 903 -40.90 27.93 -6.17
C SER A 903 -41.85 28.21 -7.33
N ASP A 904 -43.12 27.91 -7.13
CA ASP A 904 -44.21 28.23 -8.07
C ASP A 904 -44.43 29.75 -8.25
N ASP A 905 -43.84 30.57 -7.38
CA ASP A 905 -43.90 32.04 -7.44
C ASP A 905 -43.15 32.62 -8.66
N ILE A 906 -42.25 31.84 -9.27
CA ILE A 906 -41.50 32.18 -10.48
C ILE A 906 -41.69 31.07 -11.50
N GLN A 907 -42.13 31.40 -12.71
CA GLN A 907 -42.33 30.44 -13.80
C GLN A 907 -41.74 30.99 -15.10
N PHE A 908 -40.97 30.19 -15.82
CA PHE A 908 -40.47 30.59 -17.14
C PHE A 908 -41.59 30.50 -18.18
N GLU A 909 -41.85 31.60 -18.90
CA GLU A 909 -42.86 31.64 -19.97
C GLU A 909 -42.25 31.25 -21.32
N THR A 910 -41.09 31.84 -21.64
CA THR A 910 -40.34 31.59 -22.88
C THR A 910 -38.84 31.82 -22.69
N CYS A 911 -38.04 30.93 -23.27
CA CYS A 911 -36.67 31.23 -23.70
C CYS A 911 -36.69 31.32 -25.24
N ASP A 912 -36.87 32.54 -25.76
CA ASP A 912 -36.99 32.77 -27.20
C ASP A 912 -35.61 32.83 -27.85
N THR A 913 -35.20 31.70 -28.43
CA THR A 913 -33.98 31.55 -29.23
C THR A 913 -34.19 31.94 -30.69
N SER A 914 -35.42 32.30 -31.11
CA SER A 914 -35.78 32.64 -32.50
C SER A 914 -35.62 34.13 -32.86
N GLY A 915 -35.13 34.93 -31.91
CA GLY A 915 -34.90 36.37 -32.07
C GLY A 915 -33.79 36.75 -33.06
N GLU A 916 -33.62 38.06 -33.30
CA GLU A 916 -32.53 38.62 -34.10
C GLU A 916 -31.16 38.10 -33.63
N SER A 917 -30.23 37.81 -34.57
CA SER A 917 -28.87 37.34 -34.24
C SER A 917 -28.19 38.22 -33.18
N GLY A 918 -27.66 37.62 -32.12
CA GLY A 918 -26.87 38.30 -31.09
C GLY A 918 -27.44 38.29 -29.67
N TYR A 919 -28.68 37.84 -29.44
CA TYR A 919 -29.21 37.58 -28.09
C TYR A 919 -30.35 36.54 -28.05
N THR A 920 -30.60 35.97 -26.87
CA THR A 920 -31.81 35.20 -26.47
C THR A 920 -32.68 36.04 -25.53
N ILE A 921 -34.00 36.02 -25.68
CA ILE A 921 -34.91 36.67 -24.72
C ILE A 921 -35.36 35.64 -23.69
N VAL A 922 -35.17 35.96 -22.41
CA VAL A 922 -35.64 35.13 -21.29
C VAL A 922 -36.70 35.88 -20.51
N THR A 923 -37.86 35.24 -20.32
CA THR A 923 -39.03 35.83 -19.66
C THR A 923 -39.52 34.94 -18.52
N ALA A 924 -39.60 35.51 -17.33
CA ALA A 924 -40.17 34.88 -16.14
C ALA A 924 -41.45 35.59 -15.69
N LYS A 925 -42.51 34.81 -15.48
CA LYS A 925 -43.76 35.20 -14.85
C LYS A 925 -43.62 35.11 -13.33
N ILE A 926 -44.16 36.11 -12.64
CA ILE A 926 -44.01 36.30 -11.20
C ILE A 926 -45.38 36.36 -10.55
N ASP A 927 -45.68 35.37 -9.72
CA ASP A 927 -46.96 35.22 -9.02
C ASP A 927 -46.89 35.62 -7.53
N ASN A 928 -45.77 36.22 -7.10
CA ASN A 928 -45.56 36.75 -5.75
C ASN A 928 -45.33 38.27 -5.75
N GLU A 929 -46.24 39.01 -5.12
CA GLU A 929 -46.18 40.47 -5.06
C GLU A 929 -44.98 41.03 -4.28
N ALA A 930 -44.31 40.24 -3.43
CA ALA A 930 -43.11 40.68 -2.72
C ALA A 930 -41.91 40.83 -3.66
N ILE A 931 -41.88 40.05 -4.74
CA ILE A 931 -40.82 40.10 -5.75
C ILE A 931 -41.01 41.35 -6.61
N LYS A 932 -40.05 42.28 -6.53
CA LYS A 932 -40.03 43.53 -7.32
C LYS A 932 -39.00 43.51 -8.42
N GLN A 933 -37.98 42.66 -8.29
CA GLN A 933 -36.90 42.47 -9.24
C GLN A 933 -36.59 40.98 -9.34
N VAL A 934 -36.00 40.56 -10.46
CA VAL A 934 -35.54 39.19 -10.67
C VAL A 934 -34.10 39.23 -11.14
N SER A 935 -33.24 38.46 -10.48
CA SER A 935 -31.88 38.16 -10.94
C SER A 935 -31.92 36.92 -11.82
N PHE A 936 -31.32 36.99 -13.01
CA PHE A 936 -31.18 35.89 -13.95
C PHE A 936 -29.70 35.51 -14.01
N GLN A 937 -29.34 34.38 -13.43
CA GLN A 937 -28.01 33.77 -13.53
C GLN A 937 -28.03 32.80 -14.71
N VAL A 938 -27.12 32.99 -15.66
CA VAL A 938 -27.00 32.20 -16.88
C VAL A 938 -25.68 31.44 -16.85
N ASN A 939 -25.76 30.12 -16.99
CA ASN A 939 -24.61 29.20 -17.01
C ASN A 939 -23.65 29.43 -15.83
N GLY A 940 -24.21 29.65 -14.63
CA GLY A 940 -23.46 29.88 -13.39
C GLY A 940 -22.84 31.28 -13.28
N THR A 941 -22.18 31.82 -14.30
CA THR A 941 -21.31 33.00 -14.10
C THR A 941 -21.87 34.31 -14.62
N ASN A 942 -22.92 34.29 -15.44
CA ASN A 942 -23.44 35.50 -16.09
C ASN A 942 -24.71 36.02 -15.42
N PHE A 943 -24.65 37.22 -14.83
CA PHE A 943 -25.76 37.80 -14.07
C PHE A 943 -26.45 38.95 -14.80
N TYR A 944 -27.78 38.88 -14.88
CA TYR A 944 -28.64 39.93 -15.41
C TYR A 944 -29.75 40.24 -14.40
N SER A 945 -30.33 41.43 -14.45
CA SER A 945 -31.50 41.74 -13.61
C SER A 945 -32.56 42.50 -14.38
N ALA A 946 -33.82 42.25 -14.00
CA ALA A 946 -34.97 42.98 -14.53
C ALA A 946 -35.99 43.30 -13.44
N LYS A 947 -36.63 44.46 -13.56
CA LYS A 947 -37.77 44.83 -12.72
C LYS A 947 -39.01 44.07 -13.15
N VAL A 948 -39.86 43.73 -12.19
CA VAL A 948 -41.16 43.11 -12.46
C VAL A 948 -42.14 44.19 -12.94
N SER A 949 -42.67 44.04 -14.15
CA SER A 949 -43.71 44.88 -14.73
C SER A 949 -44.86 44.01 -15.22
N ASP A 950 -46.08 44.32 -14.82
CA ASP A 950 -47.29 43.55 -15.17
C ASP A 950 -47.18 42.04 -14.88
N GLY A 951 -46.49 41.70 -13.78
CA GLY A 951 -46.28 40.31 -13.35
C GLY A 951 -45.17 39.57 -14.12
N VAL A 952 -44.33 40.27 -14.87
CA VAL A 952 -43.29 39.67 -15.71
C VAL A 952 -41.94 40.39 -15.54
N ALA A 953 -40.85 39.62 -15.55
CA ALA A 953 -39.48 40.10 -15.67
C ALA A 953 -38.85 39.55 -16.95
N THR A 954 -38.12 40.38 -17.70
CA THR A 954 -37.53 39.98 -18.99
C THR A 954 -36.13 40.55 -19.17
N VAL A 955 -35.21 39.70 -19.61
CA VAL A 955 -33.82 40.06 -19.94
C VAL A 955 -33.47 39.65 -21.36
N LYS A 956 -32.51 40.35 -21.96
CA LYS A 956 -31.84 39.94 -23.20
C LYS A 956 -30.47 39.38 -22.82
N VAL A 957 -30.28 38.10 -23.03
CA VAL A 957 -29.03 37.41 -22.78
C VAL A 957 -28.22 37.38 -24.08
N PRO A 958 -27.08 38.06 -24.17
CA PRO A 958 -26.18 37.99 -25.31
C PRO A 958 -25.77 36.56 -25.69
N ASP A 959 -25.52 36.31 -26.97
CA ASP A 959 -25.16 34.97 -27.47
C ASP A 959 -23.78 34.50 -26.99
N ASP A 960 -22.88 35.43 -26.62
CA ASP A 960 -21.55 35.12 -26.07
C ASP A 960 -21.59 34.68 -24.60
N ALA A 961 -22.71 34.88 -23.91
CA ALA A 961 -22.97 34.35 -22.57
C ALA A 961 -23.67 32.97 -22.59
N LEU A 962 -23.84 32.38 -23.78
CA LEU A 962 -24.55 31.13 -24.00
C LEU A 962 -23.67 30.09 -24.69
N GLU A 963 -23.90 28.83 -24.35
CA GLU A 963 -23.39 27.68 -25.10
C GLU A 963 -24.14 27.58 -26.43
N THR A 964 -23.39 27.48 -27.53
CA THR A 964 -23.91 27.45 -28.91
C THR A 964 -23.52 26.19 -29.69
N ASP A 965 -22.90 25.23 -29.01
CA ASP A 965 -22.44 23.95 -29.57
C ASP A 965 -23.49 22.82 -29.47
N GLY A 966 -24.66 23.13 -28.93
CA GLY A 966 -25.75 22.18 -28.68
C GLY A 966 -25.87 21.76 -27.21
N SER A 967 -24.95 22.17 -26.35
CA SER A 967 -25.06 22.00 -24.89
C SER A 967 -26.26 22.76 -24.33
N LEU A 968 -26.75 22.31 -23.18
CA LEU A 968 -27.83 22.98 -22.45
C LEU A 968 -27.30 24.25 -21.79
N ASN A 969 -28.02 25.33 -22.06
CA ASN A 969 -27.93 26.55 -21.29
C ASN A 969 -28.87 26.44 -20.09
N VAL A 970 -28.43 26.94 -18.94
CA VAL A 970 -29.19 26.99 -17.70
C VAL A 970 -29.45 28.43 -17.34
N VAL A 971 -30.70 28.80 -17.10
CA VAL A 971 -31.04 30.11 -16.56
C VAL A 971 -31.81 29.94 -15.26
N GLN A 972 -31.25 30.46 -14.18
CA GLN A 972 -31.87 30.48 -12.88
C GLN A 972 -32.39 31.89 -12.58
N ALA A 973 -33.68 31.99 -12.28
CA ALA A 973 -34.35 33.23 -11.90
C ALA A 973 -34.56 33.24 -10.38
N ARG A 974 -34.06 34.29 -9.70
CA ARG A 974 -34.21 34.50 -8.25
C ARG A 974 -34.99 35.77 -7.97
N GLY A 975 -35.98 35.69 -7.10
CA GLY A 975 -36.79 36.82 -6.68
C GLY A 975 -36.03 37.75 -5.73
N MET A 976 -36.08 39.05 -6.01
CA MET A 976 -35.50 40.11 -5.20
C MET A 976 -36.55 41.15 -4.83
N ASP A 977 -36.34 41.82 -3.70
CA ASP A 977 -37.21 42.89 -3.23
C ASP A 977 -36.96 44.24 -3.96
N ALA A 978 -37.53 45.32 -3.43
CA ALA A 978 -37.36 46.66 -3.99
C ALA A 978 -35.95 47.25 -3.79
N ALA A 979 -35.21 46.78 -2.79
CA ALA A 979 -33.84 47.19 -2.50
C ALA A 979 -32.83 46.41 -3.37
N GLY A 980 -33.23 45.24 -3.89
CA GLY A 980 -32.36 44.35 -4.65
C GLY A 980 -31.86 43.16 -3.83
N GLU A 981 -32.38 42.97 -2.63
CA GLU A 981 -32.02 41.86 -1.75
C GLU A 981 -32.78 40.60 -2.15
N TYR A 982 -32.11 39.44 -2.12
CA TYR A 982 -32.75 38.16 -2.38
C TYR A 982 -33.83 37.84 -1.33
N ILE A 983 -34.99 37.38 -1.80
CA ILE A 983 -36.05 36.93 -0.92
C ILE A 983 -35.83 35.45 -0.63
N ALA A 984 -35.44 35.11 0.60
CA ALA A 984 -35.19 33.73 1.01
C ALA A 984 -36.45 32.84 0.87
N ASN A 985 -36.24 31.61 0.42
CA ASN A 985 -37.21 30.53 0.41
C ASN A 985 -37.08 29.73 1.73
N PRO A 986 -38.07 29.79 2.64
CA PRO A 986 -38.02 29.06 3.91
C PRO A 986 -37.95 27.54 3.76
N GLU A 987 -38.50 26.98 2.67
CA GLU A 987 -38.54 25.53 2.45
C GLU A 987 -37.19 24.96 2.00
N GLY A 988 -36.29 25.82 1.51
CA GLY A 988 -34.96 25.44 1.04
C GLY A 988 -33.82 26.15 1.78
N THR A 989 -34.08 26.82 2.91
CA THR A 989 -33.06 27.56 3.67
C THR A 989 -32.82 26.89 5.01
N ILE A 990 -31.55 26.70 5.38
CA ILE A 990 -31.15 26.24 6.70
C ILE A 990 -30.35 27.37 7.35
N GLU A 991 -30.96 28.07 8.30
CA GLU A 991 -30.36 29.22 8.99
C GLU A 991 -28.95 28.93 9.50
N GLY A 992 -28.00 29.79 9.12
CA GLY A 992 -26.58 29.67 9.46
C GLY A 992 -25.80 28.59 8.70
N ASN A 993 -26.48 27.65 8.04
CA ASN A 993 -25.86 26.74 7.10
C ASN A 993 -25.84 27.37 5.71
N TYR A 994 -26.99 27.41 5.03
CA TYR A 994 -27.08 27.96 3.69
C TYR A 994 -28.44 28.61 3.41
N THR A 995 -28.46 29.55 2.47
CA THR A 995 -29.67 30.27 2.07
C THR A 995 -30.01 29.99 0.61
N ASN A 996 -31.29 29.70 0.34
CA ASN A 996 -31.81 29.62 -1.02
C ASN A 996 -32.87 30.70 -1.21
N ALA A 997 -32.85 31.43 -2.33
CA ALA A 997 -33.92 32.36 -2.68
C ALA A 997 -35.17 31.64 -3.21
N ILE A 998 -36.31 32.34 -3.19
CA ILE A 998 -37.45 32.03 -4.04
C ILE A 998 -36.95 32.05 -5.49
N SER A 999 -36.84 30.87 -6.07
CA SER A 999 -36.19 30.70 -7.36
C SER A 999 -36.83 29.60 -8.19
N ASN A 1000 -36.62 29.69 -9.49
CA ASN A 1000 -36.88 28.62 -10.43
C ASN A 1000 -35.78 28.64 -11.49
N TYR A 1001 -35.62 27.57 -12.26
CA TYR A 1001 -34.68 27.51 -13.38
C TYR A 1001 -35.36 26.95 -14.63
N CYS A 1002 -34.74 27.19 -15.77
CA CYS A 1002 -35.08 26.52 -17.02
C CYS A 1002 -33.82 26.16 -17.78
N THR A 1003 -33.95 25.22 -18.71
CA THR A 1003 -32.89 24.85 -19.64
C THR A 1003 -33.34 24.96 -21.08
N PHE A 1004 -32.41 25.29 -21.98
CA PHE A 1004 -32.67 25.32 -23.42
C PHE A 1004 -31.38 25.14 -24.23
N THR A 1005 -31.51 24.67 -25.46
CA THR A 1005 -30.42 24.62 -26.46
C THR A 1005 -30.52 25.84 -27.38
N LYS A 1006 -29.38 26.41 -27.78
CA LYS A 1006 -29.32 27.51 -28.75
C LYS A 1006 -28.85 27.07 -30.11
#